data_AF-A0A6I8WAF6-F1
#
_entry.id   AF-A0A6I8WAF6-F1
#
_cell.length_a   1.000
_cell.length_b   1.000
_cell.length_c   1.000
_cell.angle_alpha   90.00
_cell.angle_beta   90.00
_cell.angle_gamma   90.00
#
_symmetry.space_group_name_H-M   'P 1'
#
loop_
_entity.id
_entity.type
_entity.pdbx_description
1 polymer ?
#
loop_
_entity_poly.entity_id
_entity_poly.type
_entity_poly.pdbx_seq_one_letter_code
_entity_poly.pdbx_strand_id
1 'polypeptide(L)'
;MAMKSGSNSTAAAASSSTSGAIKSSSVGAELPKRSETLLEAKRRARNMLKNQGNTPAMQETVTDIFQTAVKSRPLVRGETALVYHQSMEQHCCRWDPKHLECPDRFNRVLDRCNELKLLDRCLPVSARLATKQEILRLHTAQHFELLEQTSEVCDDQSMEELSSRFDSIYIHPSTFQCSLLASGSTIDLVDSIITGKAQNGMAIIRPPGHHAMKAEFNGYCFFNNVALAAQHALDVHKLERILILDYDVHHGQGTQRFFYNDPRVLYFSIHRFEHGAFWPHLQESDYHAIGEGPGLGFNFNVPLNETGMGDGDYMAIFQQLLLPVAMEYQPELIIVSAGYDAALGCPEGEMQVTPAFYAHLLNPLLRLADSRVAVVLEGGYCLESLAEGAALTMRTLLGDPCPMLVEPLLPPKRSMSKSILNCIFAHRPYWRCLQLQGTYDPSELKTKDRSRELHVVERAWVGGPPPVTVYPTRDTSVQHLIPDAVVADNTARLHRLRLETILTVPAVRVCYAYNPEMMEHRNLDDLGHPEQPKRIQFIHKMHQDYQLLGRMKQLSARAATTDEICLAHSRSHVNTMRRVLGRDKEDLQAQAATYNSVYLHPATFGCATLAAGSVLQAVDSVLRGESRSAICNVRPPGHHAEPDQPHGFCIFNNVAIAAQYAIREFGLKRVLILDWDVHHGNGTQHIFESNPKVLYISVHRYENGTFFPKGPDGNYDVVGKHTGAGFNVNIPWNKKGMGDLEYALAFQQIVMPIAYEFQPELVLVSAGFDAAIGDPLGGCKVSPEGYGLFTHWLSALAGGRIIVCLEGGYNVNSISYAMTMCTKTLLGDPVPTPLLGVVALTRPPTTAFQSCLETLQCCVEVQRQYWKSLEFVGYRLPHGYQIGENNNEDFLAASLLKLNISSDDAQGAAGGPTDGDQADPGQERPSDSKPKVKVKPPNHSTAAPEEMFAIPPSKTCPHMRMLRPELVPQSINTRAPCGECISRSENWMCLSCHYIGCGRYVGRHMQRHCEALEHTLVMRLQDHAVWCYVCGVYLDNPRLFEYKNRAHQDKYGRPLAWRYPCAKRADGCYPLDPESDSEEEADHIANGSYLQEAQ
;
A
#
# COMPACT_ATOMS: atom_id res chain seq x y z
N MET A 1 15.02 -50.27 16.85
CA MET A 1 15.52 -51.26 17.84
C MET A 1 16.37 -50.54 18.89
N ALA A 2 16.06 -50.76 20.17
CA ALA A 2 16.79 -50.54 21.44
C ALA A 2 17.83 -49.38 21.56
N MET A 3 17.66 -48.36 22.42
CA MET A 3 17.75 -48.26 23.91
C MET A 3 19.11 -48.55 24.58
N LYS A 4 19.49 -47.59 25.47
CA LYS A 4 20.33 -47.68 26.71
C LYS A 4 21.85 -47.78 26.49
N SER A 5 22.78 -47.32 27.35
CA SER A 5 22.89 -46.70 28.71
C SER A 5 24.40 -46.34 28.87
N GLY A 6 24.90 -45.32 29.60
CA GLY A 6 24.80 -44.99 31.03
C GLY A 6 26.09 -45.31 31.80
N SER A 7 26.70 -44.34 32.51
CA SER A 7 27.49 -44.41 33.78
C SER A 7 28.32 -43.12 33.98
N ASN A 8 28.09 -42.27 35.01
CA ASN A 8 28.45 -42.33 36.45
C ASN A 8 29.95 -42.57 36.69
N SER A 9 30.66 -42.01 37.68
CA SER A 9 30.56 -40.90 38.65
C SER A 9 31.84 -41.04 39.52
N THR A 10 32.35 -40.00 40.18
CA THR A 10 33.10 -40.14 41.46
C THR A 10 33.11 -38.81 42.22
N ALA A 11 33.04 -38.92 43.55
CA ALA A 11 32.81 -37.87 44.53
C ALA A 11 33.86 -37.94 45.66
N ALA A 12 34.00 -36.85 46.42
CA ALA A 12 34.42 -36.78 47.84
C ALA A 12 34.04 -35.37 48.34
N ALA A 13 33.15 -35.09 49.30
CA ALA A 13 32.84 -35.58 50.66
C ALA A 13 33.64 -34.87 51.79
N ALA A 14 32.95 -34.03 52.59
CA ALA A 14 33.12 -33.92 54.05
C ALA A 14 31.92 -33.18 54.71
N SER A 15 31.33 -33.86 55.70
CA SER A 15 30.24 -33.59 56.66
C SER A 15 30.66 -32.67 57.82
N SER A 16 29.87 -32.15 58.78
CA SER A 16 28.44 -32.03 59.16
C SER A 16 28.42 -31.33 60.55
N SER A 17 27.38 -30.56 60.91
CA SER A 17 26.58 -30.75 62.16
C SER A 17 25.64 -29.57 62.50
N THR A 18 24.33 -29.89 62.59
CA THR A 18 23.28 -29.47 63.58
C THR A 18 23.03 -27.97 63.88
N SER A 19 21.82 -27.45 64.12
CA SER A 19 20.41 -27.87 64.12
C SER A 19 19.58 -26.64 64.56
N GLY A 20 18.38 -26.38 64.01
CA GLY A 20 17.43 -25.41 64.60
C GLY A 20 16.42 -24.81 63.62
N ALA A 21 15.14 -25.03 63.88
CA ALA A 21 13.99 -24.76 63.01
C ALA A 21 13.63 -23.26 62.82
N ILE A 22 12.92 -22.93 61.72
CA ILE A 22 11.57 -22.30 61.70
C ILE A 22 11.21 -21.74 60.28
N LYS A 23 10.02 -22.18 59.81
CA LYS A 23 9.04 -21.58 58.86
C LYS A 23 9.46 -21.11 57.45
N SER A 24 8.75 -21.68 56.48
CA SER A 24 8.69 -21.31 55.06
C SER A 24 7.87 -20.03 54.81
N SER A 25 8.42 -19.08 54.05
CA SER A 25 7.65 -18.14 53.23
C SER A 25 8.25 -18.01 51.83
N SER A 26 7.40 -18.08 50.83
CA SER A 26 7.68 -17.90 49.41
C SER A 26 8.09 -16.45 49.09
N VAL A 27 9.05 -16.27 48.17
CA VAL A 27 9.38 -14.96 47.59
C VAL A 27 9.33 -15.09 46.06
N GLY A 28 8.39 -14.34 45.46
CA GLY A 28 8.27 -14.13 44.02
C GLY A 28 9.25 -13.08 43.52
N ALA A 29 9.66 -13.22 42.26
CA ALA A 29 10.61 -12.33 41.59
C ALA A 29 9.97 -10.98 41.22
N GLU A 30 10.61 -9.87 41.60
CA GLU A 30 10.20 -8.49 41.30
C GLU A 30 10.57 -8.07 39.86
N LEU A 31 9.61 -7.44 39.18
CA LEU A 31 9.78 -6.67 37.94
C LEU A 31 10.59 -5.37 38.19
N PRO A 32 11.33 -4.84 37.19
CA PRO A 32 12.14 -3.64 37.38
C PRO A 32 11.27 -2.40 37.66
N LYS A 33 11.60 -1.69 38.74
CA LYS A 33 10.92 -0.46 39.19
C LYS A 33 11.01 0.63 38.10
N ARG A 34 9.84 1.15 37.70
CA ARG A 34 9.65 2.33 36.86
C ARG A 34 10.34 3.54 37.52
N SER A 35 10.95 4.45 36.75
CA SER A 35 11.60 5.63 37.34
C SER A 35 10.58 6.47 38.11
N GLU A 36 10.89 6.79 39.37
CA GLU A 36 10.02 7.60 40.23
C GLU A 36 9.72 8.97 39.61
N THR A 37 10.67 9.50 38.85
CA THR A 37 10.53 10.77 38.10
C THR A 37 9.42 10.73 37.05
N LEU A 38 9.23 9.61 36.34
CA LEU A 38 8.15 9.44 35.36
C LEU A 38 6.78 9.27 36.05
N LEU A 39 6.75 8.61 37.22
CA LEU A 39 5.57 8.46 38.05
C LEU A 39 5.13 9.79 38.68
N GLU A 40 6.09 10.61 39.13
CA GLU A 40 5.87 11.96 39.64
C GLU A 40 5.31 12.89 38.55
N ALA A 41 5.88 12.83 37.33
CA ALA A 41 5.41 13.59 36.18
C ALA A 41 3.99 13.18 35.77
N LYS A 42 3.68 11.88 35.74
CA LYS A 42 2.33 11.36 35.48
C LYS A 42 1.34 11.72 36.59
N ARG A 43 1.78 11.79 37.86
CA ARG A 43 0.96 12.28 38.99
C ARG A 43 0.66 13.75 38.86
N ARG A 44 1.66 14.58 38.54
CA ARG A 44 1.45 16.02 38.31
C ARG A 44 0.50 16.27 37.14
N ALA A 45 0.68 15.59 36.01
CA ALA A 45 -0.25 15.68 34.87
C ALA A 45 -1.68 15.24 35.23
N ARG A 46 -1.85 14.13 35.99
CA ARG A 46 -3.17 13.70 36.48
C ARG A 46 -3.80 14.69 37.46
N ASN A 47 -3.01 15.32 38.32
CA ASN A 47 -3.52 16.29 39.28
C ASN A 47 -3.89 17.61 38.59
N MET A 48 -3.18 17.99 37.51
CA MET A 48 -3.56 19.12 36.66
C MET A 48 -4.87 18.85 35.89
N LEU A 49 -5.07 17.62 35.40
CA LEU A 49 -6.32 17.19 34.74
C LEU A 49 -7.51 17.06 35.71
N LYS A 50 -7.28 16.79 36.99
CA LYS A 50 -8.36 16.70 38.01
C LYS A 50 -8.88 18.07 38.46
N ASN A 51 -8.10 19.15 38.27
CA ASN A 51 -8.49 20.51 38.65
C ASN A 51 -9.20 21.27 37.52
N GLN A 52 -9.35 20.68 36.34
CA GLN A 52 -10.18 21.20 35.26
C GLN A 52 -11.43 20.32 35.17
N GLY A 53 -12.59 20.89 35.49
CA GLY A 53 -13.85 20.17 35.58
C GLY A 53 -14.20 19.40 34.31
N ASN A 54 -14.80 18.22 34.48
CA ASN A 54 -15.28 17.33 33.43
C ASN A 54 -16.12 18.06 32.37
N THR A 55 -15.56 18.26 31.17
CA THR A 55 -16.29 18.37 29.90
C THR A 55 -15.88 17.21 28.99
N PRO A 56 -16.82 16.48 28.34
CA PRO A 56 -16.52 15.33 27.47
C PRO A 56 -16.07 15.77 26.06
N ALA A 57 -15.13 16.70 25.99
CA ALA A 57 -14.44 17.09 24.76
C ALA A 57 -12.94 17.13 25.05
N MET A 58 -12.16 16.39 24.26
CA MET A 58 -10.68 16.29 24.29
C MET A 58 -10.07 15.51 25.47
N GLN A 59 -10.26 14.20 25.47
CA GLN A 59 -9.17 13.28 25.88
C GLN A 59 -8.35 12.94 24.63
N GLU A 60 -7.53 13.86 24.12
CA GLU A 60 -6.42 13.45 23.26
C GLU A 60 -5.47 12.63 24.13
N THR A 61 -5.56 11.31 24.01
CA THR A 61 -4.63 10.41 24.67
C THR A 61 -3.28 10.68 24.02
N VAL A 62 -2.34 11.28 24.75
CA VAL A 62 -0.94 11.41 24.30
C VAL A 62 -0.44 10.00 24.02
N THR A 63 -0.48 9.61 22.75
CA THR A 63 -0.11 8.28 22.29
C THR A 63 1.36 8.34 21.96
N ASP A 64 2.17 7.49 22.61
CA ASP A 64 3.59 7.37 22.31
C ASP A 64 3.74 6.98 20.82
N ILE A 65 4.50 7.77 20.07
CA ILE A 65 4.70 7.58 18.62
C ILE A 65 5.37 6.22 18.30
N PHE A 66 6.00 5.58 19.28
CA PHE A 66 6.60 4.25 19.15
C PHE A 66 5.75 3.13 19.75
N GLN A 67 4.53 3.42 20.21
CA GLN A 67 3.69 2.46 20.91
C GLN A 67 3.41 1.20 20.07
N THR A 68 3.26 1.36 18.75
CA THR A 68 3.06 0.25 17.80
C THR A 68 4.32 -0.64 17.74
N ALA A 69 5.49 -0.04 17.56
CA ALA A 69 6.78 -0.75 17.56
C ALA A 69 7.05 -1.46 18.90
N VAL A 70 6.66 -0.86 20.02
CA VAL A 70 6.76 -1.49 21.35
C VAL A 70 5.85 -2.71 21.46
N LYS A 71 4.62 -2.64 20.94
CA LYS A 71 3.68 -3.78 20.94
C LYS A 71 4.20 -4.96 20.11
N SER A 72 5.10 -4.72 19.15
CA SER A 72 5.71 -5.79 18.36
C SER A 72 6.81 -6.59 19.09
N ARG A 73 7.29 -6.11 20.24
CA ARG A 73 8.39 -6.74 20.99
C ARG A 73 8.22 -8.24 21.23
N PRO A 74 7.08 -8.74 21.76
CA PRO A 74 6.88 -10.17 22.00
C PRO A 74 6.57 -10.95 20.72
N LEU A 75 6.27 -10.29 19.60
CA LEU A 75 5.86 -10.98 18.39
C LEU A 75 7.06 -11.67 17.77
N VAL A 76 7.01 -12.98 17.67
CA VAL A 76 7.98 -13.80 16.94
C VAL A 76 7.25 -14.56 15.87
N ARG A 77 7.97 -14.99 14.83
CA ARG A 77 7.41 -15.84 13.79
C ARG A 77 6.65 -17.02 14.40
N GLY A 78 5.36 -17.12 14.09
CA GLY A 78 4.50 -18.22 14.50
C GLY A 78 4.47 -19.36 13.47
N GLU A 79 3.70 -20.38 13.80
CA GLU A 79 3.48 -21.55 12.95
C GLU A 79 2.64 -21.22 11.70
N THR A 80 2.85 -22.00 10.64
CA THR A 80 2.01 -21.98 9.42
C THR A 80 1.02 -23.13 9.49
N ALA A 81 -0.28 -22.83 9.53
CA ALA A 81 -1.32 -23.85 9.54
C ALA A 81 -1.45 -24.54 8.18
N LEU A 82 -1.76 -25.83 8.23
CA LEU A 82 -2.14 -26.62 7.05
C LEU A 82 -3.39 -27.43 7.37
N VAL A 83 -4.38 -27.36 6.48
CA VAL A 83 -5.64 -28.11 6.57
C VAL A 83 -5.89 -28.85 5.28
N TYR A 84 -6.15 -30.15 5.38
CA TYR A 84 -6.63 -31.00 4.28
C TYR A 84 -7.28 -32.25 4.87
N HIS A 85 -8.06 -32.97 4.06
CA HIS A 85 -8.60 -34.27 4.44
C HIS A 85 -8.58 -35.23 3.24
N GLN A 86 -8.05 -36.44 3.42
CA GLN A 86 -7.84 -37.39 2.31
C GLN A 86 -9.13 -37.72 1.57
N SER A 87 -10.29 -37.79 2.26
CA SER A 87 -11.56 -38.12 1.61
C SER A 87 -12.00 -37.13 0.53
N MET A 88 -11.41 -35.93 0.47
CA MET A 88 -11.67 -34.97 -0.62
C MET A 88 -11.25 -35.54 -2.00
N GLU A 89 -10.40 -36.56 -2.05
CA GLU A 89 -10.07 -37.30 -3.28
C GLU A 89 -11.26 -38.12 -3.82
N GLN A 90 -12.28 -38.39 -3.01
CA GLN A 90 -13.43 -39.21 -3.42
C GLN A 90 -14.39 -38.46 -4.36
N HIS A 91 -14.36 -37.13 -4.36
CA HIS A 91 -15.21 -36.33 -5.23
C HIS A 91 -14.67 -36.36 -6.67
N CYS A 92 -15.33 -37.07 -7.58
CA CYS A 92 -14.91 -37.18 -8.98
C CYS A 92 -16.11 -37.34 -9.92
N CYS A 93 -15.91 -36.99 -11.20
CA CYS A 93 -16.93 -37.19 -12.21
C CYS A 93 -16.98 -38.68 -12.63
N ARG A 94 -18.14 -39.34 -12.44
CA ARG A 94 -18.28 -40.78 -12.74
C ARG A 94 -18.55 -41.09 -14.21
N TRP A 95 -19.04 -40.11 -14.96
CA TRP A 95 -19.41 -40.28 -16.36
C TRP A 95 -18.40 -39.67 -17.34
N ASP A 96 -17.52 -38.78 -16.88
CA ASP A 96 -16.41 -38.22 -17.66
C ASP A 96 -15.07 -38.40 -16.91
N PRO A 97 -14.28 -39.45 -17.22
CA PRO A 97 -13.01 -39.70 -16.57
C PRO A 97 -11.91 -38.69 -16.96
N LYS A 98 -12.14 -37.82 -17.96
CA LYS A 98 -11.20 -36.79 -18.40
C LYS A 98 -11.57 -35.40 -17.86
N HIS A 99 -12.55 -35.33 -16.95
CA HIS A 99 -12.95 -34.07 -16.35
C HIS A 99 -11.76 -33.38 -15.67
N LEU A 100 -11.58 -32.08 -15.94
CA LEU A 100 -10.40 -31.34 -15.49
C LEU A 100 -10.38 -31.17 -13.97
N GLU A 101 -11.53 -30.88 -13.37
CA GLU A 101 -11.68 -30.88 -11.92
C GLU A 101 -11.76 -32.34 -11.45
N CYS A 102 -10.62 -32.85 -10.95
CA CYS A 102 -10.41 -34.25 -10.60
C CYS A 102 -9.56 -34.42 -9.33
N PRO A 103 -9.56 -35.62 -8.72
CA PRO A 103 -8.81 -35.91 -7.49
C PRO A 103 -7.29 -35.66 -7.59
N ASP A 104 -6.70 -35.85 -8.77
CA ASP A 104 -5.27 -35.67 -8.98
C ASP A 104 -4.81 -34.24 -8.67
N ARG A 105 -5.68 -33.24 -8.83
CA ARG A 105 -5.38 -31.85 -8.44
C ARG A 105 -4.95 -31.75 -6.98
N PHE A 106 -5.66 -32.44 -6.10
CA PHE A 106 -5.37 -32.47 -4.67
C PHE A 106 -4.16 -33.35 -4.36
N ASN A 107 -4.11 -34.56 -4.92
CA ASN A 107 -3.04 -35.51 -4.65
C ASN A 107 -1.67 -34.97 -5.11
N ARG A 108 -1.60 -34.37 -6.30
CA ARG A 108 -0.33 -33.85 -6.84
C ARG A 108 0.20 -32.65 -6.05
N VAL A 109 -0.66 -31.79 -5.50
CA VAL A 109 -0.25 -30.70 -4.61
C VAL A 109 0.35 -31.27 -3.32
N LEU A 110 -0.31 -32.26 -2.70
CA LEU A 110 0.20 -32.91 -1.48
C LEU A 110 1.52 -33.65 -1.74
N ASP A 111 1.60 -34.40 -2.84
CA ASP A 111 2.83 -35.08 -3.28
C ASP A 111 3.98 -34.09 -3.39
N ARG A 112 3.75 -32.96 -4.08
CA ARG A 112 4.80 -31.96 -4.30
C ARG A 112 5.22 -31.27 -3.01
N CYS A 113 4.27 -30.97 -2.12
CA CYS A 113 4.57 -30.46 -0.78
C CYS A 113 5.40 -31.47 0.03
N ASN A 114 5.12 -32.77 -0.10
CA ASN A 114 5.86 -33.83 0.57
C ASN A 114 7.27 -34.01 -0.02
N GLU A 115 7.43 -33.98 -1.35
CA GLU A 115 8.72 -34.01 -2.04
C GLU A 115 9.66 -32.89 -1.55
N LEU A 116 9.10 -31.70 -1.31
CA LEU A 116 9.81 -30.53 -0.79
C LEU A 116 9.89 -30.48 0.75
N LYS A 117 9.38 -31.52 1.44
CA LYS A 117 9.36 -31.63 2.92
C LYS A 117 8.69 -30.44 3.61
N LEU A 118 7.59 -29.96 3.03
CA LEU A 118 6.85 -28.81 3.54
C LEU A 118 5.83 -29.20 4.59
N LEU A 119 5.17 -30.34 4.42
CA LEU A 119 4.09 -30.81 5.30
C LEU A 119 4.57 -30.93 6.76
N ASP A 120 5.75 -31.49 6.98
CA ASP A 120 6.36 -31.68 8.31
C ASP A 120 6.71 -30.35 9.02
N ARG A 121 6.71 -29.23 8.29
CA ARG A 121 7.00 -27.89 8.82
C ARG A 121 5.75 -27.11 9.17
N CYS A 122 4.57 -27.63 8.86
CA CYS A 122 3.30 -26.97 9.10
C CYS A 122 2.67 -27.46 10.42
N LEU A 123 1.87 -26.58 11.03
CA LEU A 123 0.95 -26.95 12.09
C LEU A 123 -0.30 -27.58 11.48
N PRO A 124 -0.55 -28.90 11.68
CA PRO A 124 -1.77 -29.50 11.19
C PRO A 124 -3.00 -28.96 11.95
N VAL A 125 -4.02 -28.56 11.22
CA VAL A 125 -5.35 -28.28 11.75
C VAL A 125 -6.28 -29.40 11.28
N SER A 126 -7.06 -29.96 12.19
CA SER A 126 -8.01 -31.02 11.85
C SER A 126 -9.12 -30.47 10.96
N ALA A 127 -9.33 -31.08 9.80
CA ALA A 127 -10.50 -30.82 8.98
C ALA A 127 -11.79 -31.26 9.72
N ARG A 128 -12.87 -30.54 9.50
CA ARG A 128 -14.20 -30.88 10.00
C ARG A 128 -15.27 -30.55 8.96
N LEU A 129 -16.45 -31.13 9.15
CA LEU A 129 -17.64 -30.74 8.41
C LEU A 129 -18.11 -29.36 8.87
N ALA A 130 -18.42 -28.47 7.93
CA ALA A 130 -19.20 -27.28 8.21
C ALA A 130 -20.59 -27.69 8.71
N THR A 131 -21.09 -26.96 9.69
CA THR A 131 -22.46 -27.14 10.19
C THR A 131 -23.46 -26.55 9.22
N LYS A 132 -24.70 -27.06 9.21
CA LYS A 132 -25.80 -26.46 8.43
C LYS A 132 -25.94 -24.96 8.72
N GLN A 133 -25.81 -24.54 9.99
CA GLN A 133 -25.89 -23.12 10.37
C GLN A 133 -24.78 -22.25 9.78
N GLU A 134 -23.56 -22.77 9.66
CA GLU A 134 -22.47 -22.04 9.00
C GLU A 134 -22.77 -21.86 7.51
N ILE A 135 -23.23 -22.91 6.83
CA ILE A 135 -23.60 -22.83 5.40
C ILE A 135 -24.75 -21.84 5.18
N LEU A 136 -25.77 -21.88 6.05
CA LEU A 136 -26.95 -21.02 5.95
C LEU A 136 -26.68 -19.52 6.19
N ARG A 137 -25.46 -19.13 6.58
CA ARG A 137 -25.08 -17.71 6.65
C ARG A 137 -25.10 -17.03 5.29
N LEU A 138 -24.77 -17.77 4.24
CA LEU A 138 -24.70 -17.26 2.87
C LEU A 138 -25.62 -18.02 1.90
N HIS A 139 -25.81 -19.32 2.12
CA HIS A 139 -26.59 -20.18 1.22
C HIS A 139 -28.01 -20.42 1.75
N THR A 140 -28.97 -20.67 0.86
CA THR A 140 -30.35 -20.96 1.27
C THR A 140 -30.50 -22.38 1.84
N ALA A 141 -31.57 -22.61 2.60
CA ALA A 141 -31.91 -23.95 3.09
C ALA A 141 -32.18 -24.92 1.94
N GLN A 142 -32.85 -24.46 0.89
CA GLN A 142 -33.13 -25.26 -0.30
C GLN A 142 -31.84 -25.68 -1.02
N HIS A 143 -30.85 -24.78 -1.11
CA HIS A 143 -29.54 -25.08 -1.70
C HIS A 143 -28.79 -26.16 -0.94
N PHE A 144 -28.76 -26.04 0.39
CA PHE A 144 -28.16 -27.05 1.27
C PHE A 144 -28.87 -28.40 1.13
N GLU A 145 -30.21 -28.40 1.21
CA GLU A 145 -31.04 -29.61 1.17
C GLU A 145 -30.98 -30.29 -0.19
N LEU A 146 -30.88 -29.53 -1.28
CA LEU A 146 -30.68 -30.08 -2.62
C LEU A 146 -29.39 -30.89 -2.68
N LEU A 147 -28.27 -30.35 -2.17
CA LEU A 147 -27.00 -31.09 -2.18
C LEU A 147 -27.03 -32.26 -1.20
N GLU A 148 -27.64 -32.10 -0.02
CA GLU A 148 -27.81 -33.16 0.98
C GLU A 148 -28.54 -34.38 0.41
N GLN A 149 -29.56 -34.17 -0.42
CA GLN A 149 -30.31 -35.24 -1.09
C GLN A 149 -29.47 -36.06 -2.08
N THR A 150 -28.34 -35.53 -2.56
CA THR A 150 -27.41 -36.24 -3.46
C THR A 150 -26.42 -37.12 -2.70
N SER A 151 -26.35 -36.98 -1.37
CA SER A 151 -25.41 -37.72 -0.53
C SER A 151 -25.65 -39.21 -0.63
N GLU A 152 -24.58 -39.97 -0.88
CA GLU A 152 -24.58 -41.43 -0.99
C GLU A 152 -25.45 -42.00 -2.13
N VAL A 153 -26.00 -41.16 -3.02
CA VAL A 153 -26.78 -41.60 -4.18
C VAL A 153 -25.85 -42.17 -5.25
N CYS A 154 -26.02 -43.46 -5.56
CA CYS A 154 -25.18 -44.20 -6.51
C CYS A 154 -25.84 -44.39 -7.90
N ASP A 155 -26.75 -43.49 -8.28
CA ASP A 155 -27.40 -43.47 -9.60
C ASP A 155 -26.74 -42.41 -10.49
N ASP A 156 -25.77 -42.86 -11.29
CA ASP A 156 -24.96 -41.97 -12.14
C ASP A 156 -25.81 -41.24 -13.18
N GLN A 157 -26.90 -41.86 -13.68
CA GLN A 157 -27.77 -41.22 -14.66
C GLN A 157 -28.56 -40.07 -14.03
N SER A 158 -29.21 -40.32 -12.88
CA SER A 158 -29.94 -39.27 -12.17
C SER A 158 -29.04 -38.13 -11.70
N MET A 159 -27.79 -38.44 -11.30
CA MET A 159 -26.81 -37.42 -10.91
C MET A 159 -26.31 -36.62 -12.11
N GLU A 160 -26.11 -37.24 -13.27
CA GLU A 160 -25.77 -36.51 -14.51
C GLU A 160 -26.92 -35.57 -14.94
N GLU A 161 -28.17 -36.05 -14.91
CA GLU A 161 -29.37 -35.26 -15.21
C GLU A 161 -29.61 -34.10 -14.23
N LEU A 162 -29.22 -34.26 -12.96
CA LEU A 162 -29.25 -33.16 -11.99
C LEU A 162 -28.11 -32.17 -12.25
N SER A 163 -26.91 -32.68 -12.50
CA SER A 163 -25.72 -31.87 -12.77
C SER A 163 -25.90 -30.99 -14.00
N SER A 164 -26.54 -31.50 -15.05
CA SER A 164 -26.81 -30.77 -16.29
C SER A 164 -27.77 -29.57 -16.13
N ARG A 165 -28.36 -29.36 -14.95
CA ARG A 165 -29.21 -28.18 -14.67
C ARG A 165 -28.39 -26.97 -14.25
N PHE A 166 -27.12 -27.18 -13.93
CA PHE A 166 -26.20 -26.15 -13.44
C PHE A 166 -25.03 -26.02 -14.40
N ASP A 167 -24.52 -24.80 -14.53
CA ASP A 167 -23.39 -24.52 -15.42
C ASP A 167 -22.09 -25.09 -14.84
N SER A 168 -21.45 -25.98 -15.60
CA SER A 168 -20.14 -26.54 -15.30
C SER A 168 -20.09 -27.26 -13.95
N ILE A 169 -21.03 -28.18 -13.72
CA ILE A 169 -21.15 -28.97 -12.48
C ILE A 169 -21.18 -30.48 -12.77
N TYR A 170 -20.57 -31.26 -11.88
CA TYR A 170 -20.80 -32.70 -11.75
C TYR A 170 -21.06 -33.07 -10.29
N ILE A 171 -21.97 -34.00 -10.03
CA ILE A 171 -22.33 -34.43 -8.67
C ILE A 171 -21.95 -35.89 -8.47
N HIS A 172 -21.26 -36.16 -7.36
CA HIS A 172 -20.82 -37.47 -6.90
C HIS A 172 -21.49 -37.80 -5.56
N PRO A 173 -21.71 -39.08 -5.20
CA PRO A 173 -22.23 -39.46 -3.88
C PRO A 173 -21.50 -38.86 -2.67
N SER A 174 -20.22 -38.51 -2.81
CA SER A 174 -19.41 -37.86 -1.76
C SER A 174 -19.37 -36.33 -1.84
N THR A 175 -19.96 -35.70 -2.87
CA THR A 175 -19.89 -34.25 -3.09
C THR A 175 -20.37 -33.48 -1.87
N PHE A 176 -21.54 -33.83 -1.32
CA PHE A 176 -22.08 -33.13 -0.15
C PHE A 176 -21.10 -33.14 1.04
N GLN A 177 -20.59 -34.33 1.41
CA GLN A 177 -19.64 -34.46 2.51
C GLN A 177 -18.32 -33.71 2.23
N CYS A 178 -17.79 -33.81 1.01
CA CYS A 178 -16.55 -33.12 0.63
C CYS A 178 -16.72 -31.60 0.64
N SER A 179 -17.86 -31.07 0.17
CA SER A 179 -18.20 -29.64 0.23
C SER A 179 -18.28 -29.13 1.66
N LEU A 180 -18.88 -29.91 2.58
CA LEU A 180 -18.89 -29.57 4.00
C LEU A 180 -17.47 -29.60 4.60
N LEU A 181 -16.64 -30.59 4.23
CA LEU A 181 -15.24 -30.65 4.68
C LEU A 181 -14.44 -29.46 4.17
N ALA A 182 -14.61 -29.06 2.90
CA ALA A 182 -13.92 -27.94 2.28
C ALA A 182 -14.27 -26.62 3.00
N SER A 183 -15.57 -26.37 3.21
CA SER A 183 -16.03 -25.19 3.92
C SER A 183 -15.59 -25.18 5.39
N GLY A 184 -15.72 -26.29 6.12
CA GLY A 184 -15.35 -26.39 7.53
C GLY A 184 -13.83 -26.25 7.74
N SER A 185 -13.03 -26.85 6.85
CA SER A 185 -11.56 -26.70 6.85
C SER A 185 -11.13 -25.25 6.64
N THR A 186 -11.82 -24.53 5.76
CA THR A 186 -11.52 -23.11 5.46
C THR A 186 -11.86 -22.22 6.65
N ILE A 187 -13.01 -22.44 7.29
CA ILE A 187 -13.41 -21.73 8.51
C ILE A 187 -12.39 -21.97 9.63
N ASP A 188 -11.99 -23.22 9.88
CA ASP A 188 -11.07 -23.55 10.97
C ASP A 188 -9.64 -23.07 10.72
N LEU A 189 -9.22 -22.97 9.45
CA LEU A 189 -7.98 -22.29 9.07
C LEU A 189 -8.02 -20.82 9.51
N VAL A 190 -9.09 -20.11 9.11
CA VAL A 190 -9.28 -18.69 9.44
C VAL A 190 -9.36 -18.48 10.95
N ASP A 191 -10.10 -19.33 11.67
CA ASP A 191 -10.16 -19.29 13.13
C ASP A 191 -8.78 -19.49 13.78
N SER A 192 -8.02 -20.47 13.29
CA SER A 192 -6.67 -20.72 13.79
C SER A 192 -5.75 -19.52 13.60
N ILE A 193 -5.90 -18.77 12.50
CA ILE A 193 -5.12 -17.57 12.21
C ILE A 193 -5.55 -16.39 13.09
N ILE A 194 -6.86 -16.10 13.15
CA ILE A 194 -7.38 -14.94 13.90
C ILE A 194 -7.12 -15.09 15.41
N THR A 195 -7.28 -16.31 15.94
CA THR A 195 -7.05 -16.59 17.37
C THR A 195 -5.56 -16.66 17.74
N GLY A 196 -4.66 -16.56 16.76
CA GLY A 196 -3.20 -16.59 16.97
C GLY A 196 -2.64 -17.99 17.23
N LYS A 197 -3.41 -19.06 16.98
CA LYS A 197 -2.91 -20.45 17.00
C LYS A 197 -1.90 -20.69 15.87
N ALA A 198 -2.13 -20.06 14.72
CA ALA A 198 -1.20 -19.99 13.60
C ALA A 198 -1.02 -18.53 13.17
N GLN A 199 0.12 -18.21 12.56
CA GLN A 199 0.36 -16.87 12.02
C GLN A 199 -0.36 -16.70 10.67
N ASN A 200 -0.29 -17.71 9.83
CA ASN A 200 -0.84 -17.80 8.48
C ASN A 200 -1.12 -19.27 8.16
N GLY A 201 -1.64 -19.59 6.97
CA GLY A 201 -1.76 -20.99 6.57
C GLY A 201 -2.46 -21.22 5.24
N MET A 202 -2.59 -22.50 4.90
CA MET A 202 -3.18 -22.96 3.65
C MET A 202 -4.19 -24.08 3.87
N ALA A 203 -5.31 -24.02 3.16
CA ALA A 203 -6.31 -25.07 3.05
C ALA A 203 -6.17 -25.71 1.66
N ILE A 204 -5.67 -26.94 1.60
CA ILE A 204 -5.61 -27.73 0.37
C ILE A 204 -6.91 -28.53 0.34
N ILE A 205 -7.89 -28.01 -0.39
CA ILE A 205 -9.28 -28.49 -0.33
C ILE A 205 -9.85 -28.76 -1.72
N ARG A 206 -10.92 -29.55 -1.76
CA ARG A 206 -11.83 -29.66 -2.89
C ARG A 206 -13.18 -30.25 -2.45
N PRO A 207 -14.31 -29.88 -3.10
CA PRO A 207 -14.42 -29.00 -4.28
C PRO A 207 -14.07 -27.51 -4.01
N PRO A 208 -13.80 -26.72 -5.08
CA PRO A 208 -13.61 -25.27 -4.98
C PRO A 208 -14.91 -24.55 -4.54
N GLY A 209 -14.84 -23.22 -4.34
CA GLY A 209 -15.93 -22.45 -3.76
C GLY A 209 -16.29 -21.11 -4.41
N HIS A 210 -15.35 -20.38 -5.03
CA HIS A 210 -15.57 -18.96 -5.35
C HIS A 210 -16.73 -18.65 -6.33
N HIS A 211 -17.19 -19.62 -7.12
CA HIS A 211 -18.34 -19.48 -8.02
C HIS A 211 -19.69 -19.79 -7.36
N ALA A 212 -19.71 -20.52 -6.24
CA ALA A 212 -20.95 -20.95 -5.61
C ALA A 212 -21.78 -19.74 -5.17
N MET A 213 -23.04 -19.72 -5.61
CA MET A 213 -23.97 -18.62 -5.37
C MET A 213 -24.93 -18.95 -4.23
N LYS A 214 -25.69 -17.95 -3.78
CA LYS A 214 -26.66 -18.07 -2.67
C LYS A 214 -27.62 -19.26 -2.79
N ALA A 215 -28.03 -19.62 -4.00
CA ALA A 215 -29.03 -20.67 -4.23
C ALA A 215 -28.74 -21.54 -5.47
N GLU A 216 -27.50 -21.53 -5.97
CA GLU A 216 -27.16 -22.19 -7.24
C GLU A 216 -25.71 -22.71 -7.22
N PHE A 217 -25.50 -23.94 -7.67
CA PHE A 217 -24.17 -24.51 -7.92
C PHE A 217 -23.62 -23.95 -9.23
N ASN A 218 -22.32 -23.68 -9.31
CA ASN A 218 -21.73 -23.13 -10.53
C ASN A 218 -20.23 -23.41 -10.57
N GLY A 219 -19.66 -23.70 -11.74
CA GLY A 219 -18.20 -23.74 -11.96
C GLY A 219 -17.47 -24.67 -10.97
N TYR A 220 -17.92 -25.91 -10.86
CA TYR A 220 -17.41 -26.92 -9.91
C TYR A 220 -17.63 -26.59 -8.42
N CYS A 221 -18.26 -25.47 -8.09
CA CYS A 221 -18.43 -24.97 -6.72
C CYS A 221 -19.85 -25.23 -6.20
N PHE A 222 -19.92 -25.73 -4.96
CA PHE A 222 -21.20 -26.05 -4.29
C PHE A 222 -21.51 -25.12 -3.13
N PHE A 223 -20.52 -24.89 -2.26
CA PHE A 223 -20.57 -23.90 -1.19
C PHE A 223 -19.36 -22.98 -1.31
N ASN A 224 -19.58 -21.69 -1.09
CA ASN A 224 -18.52 -20.70 -1.23
C ASN A 224 -17.61 -20.69 0.00
N ASN A 225 -16.52 -21.47 -0.06
CA ASN A 225 -15.58 -21.71 1.04
C ASN A 225 -15.00 -20.40 1.60
N VAL A 226 -14.47 -19.54 0.71
CA VAL A 226 -13.82 -18.28 1.07
C VAL A 226 -14.83 -17.27 1.63
N ALA A 227 -16.00 -17.12 0.99
CA ALA A 227 -17.03 -16.21 1.47
C ALA A 227 -17.59 -16.66 2.83
N LEU A 228 -17.79 -17.96 3.05
CA LEU A 228 -18.24 -18.49 4.34
C LEU A 228 -17.23 -18.20 5.46
N ALA A 229 -15.93 -18.33 5.19
CA ALA A 229 -14.89 -18.03 6.15
C ALA A 229 -14.77 -16.51 6.42
N ALA A 230 -14.91 -15.66 5.39
CA ALA A 230 -14.97 -14.21 5.57
C ALA A 230 -16.20 -13.80 6.41
N GLN A 231 -17.38 -14.32 6.08
CA GLN A 231 -18.61 -14.07 6.83
C GLN A 231 -18.48 -14.56 8.28
N HIS A 232 -17.82 -15.71 8.50
CA HIS A 232 -17.49 -16.17 9.84
C HIS A 232 -16.61 -15.20 10.61
N ALA A 233 -15.55 -14.68 9.98
CA ALA A 233 -14.66 -13.70 10.60
C ALA A 233 -15.38 -12.39 10.96
N LEU A 234 -16.31 -11.92 10.12
CA LEU A 234 -17.17 -10.76 10.40
C LEU A 234 -18.13 -11.03 11.57
N ASP A 235 -18.82 -12.16 11.55
CA ASP A 235 -19.91 -12.45 12.50
C ASP A 235 -19.41 -12.91 13.86
N VAL A 236 -18.35 -13.70 13.90
CA VAL A 236 -17.84 -14.34 15.13
C VAL A 236 -16.69 -13.53 15.72
N HIS A 237 -15.70 -13.20 14.91
CA HIS A 237 -14.50 -12.47 15.37
C HIS A 237 -14.60 -10.96 15.30
N LYS A 238 -15.69 -10.44 14.71
CA LYS A 238 -16.00 -9.01 14.62
C LYS A 238 -14.91 -8.20 13.92
N LEU A 239 -14.27 -8.81 12.91
CA LEU A 239 -13.40 -8.05 12.02
C LEU A 239 -14.22 -7.02 11.24
N GLU A 240 -13.60 -5.89 10.93
CA GLU A 240 -14.20 -4.78 10.21
C GLU A 240 -13.64 -4.62 8.80
N ARG A 241 -12.48 -5.21 8.50
CA ARG A 241 -11.83 -5.09 7.19
C ARG A 241 -11.18 -6.39 6.77
N ILE A 242 -11.70 -7.03 5.73
CA ILE A 242 -11.17 -8.27 5.15
C ILE A 242 -10.85 -8.02 3.68
N LEU A 243 -9.64 -8.37 3.26
CA LEU A 243 -9.31 -8.42 1.83
C LEU A 243 -9.47 -9.86 1.34
N ILE A 244 -10.33 -10.06 0.34
CA ILE A 244 -10.37 -11.29 -0.43
C ILE A 244 -9.65 -11.03 -1.75
N LEU A 245 -8.53 -11.71 -1.95
CA LEU A 245 -7.77 -11.68 -3.19
C LEU A 245 -8.06 -12.96 -3.99
N ASP A 246 -8.72 -12.80 -5.12
CA ASP A 246 -8.97 -13.86 -6.08
C ASP A 246 -8.04 -13.71 -7.29
N TYR A 247 -7.15 -14.68 -7.43
CA TYR A 247 -6.16 -14.75 -8.50
C TYR A 247 -6.25 -16.09 -9.26
N ASP A 248 -7.35 -16.83 -9.02
CA ASP A 248 -7.89 -17.78 -9.98
C ASP A 248 -8.17 -17.06 -11.30
N VAL A 249 -7.95 -17.75 -12.42
CA VAL A 249 -8.14 -17.14 -13.74
C VAL A 249 -9.61 -16.87 -14.06
N HIS A 250 -10.55 -17.46 -13.32
CA HIS A 250 -11.98 -17.22 -13.47
C HIS A 250 -12.47 -16.17 -12.48
N HIS A 251 -13.49 -15.41 -12.88
CA HIS A 251 -14.12 -14.46 -11.96
C HIS A 251 -14.94 -15.21 -10.91
N GLY A 252 -14.59 -15.04 -9.62
CA GLY A 252 -15.39 -15.51 -8.48
C GLY A 252 -16.68 -14.70 -8.27
N GLN A 253 -17.59 -14.72 -9.24
CA GLN A 253 -18.88 -14.02 -9.23
C GLN A 253 -19.73 -14.32 -7.99
N GLY A 254 -19.67 -15.55 -7.45
CA GLY A 254 -20.35 -15.90 -6.22
C GLY A 254 -19.83 -15.07 -5.04
N THR A 255 -18.51 -15.02 -4.88
CA THR A 255 -17.83 -14.22 -3.85
C THR A 255 -18.12 -12.73 -4.01
N GLN A 256 -18.03 -12.19 -5.23
CA GLN A 256 -18.40 -10.80 -5.54
C GLN A 256 -19.82 -10.48 -5.06
N ARG A 257 -20.81 -11.29 -5.44
CA ARG A 257 -22.22 -11.03 -5.16
C ARG A 257 -22.54 -11.07 -3.66
N PHE A 258 -21.84 -11.90 -2.86
CA PHE A 258 -22.05 -11.93 -1.41
C PHE A 258 -21.64 -10.64 -0.69
N PHE A 259 -20.62 -9.94 -1.20
CA PHE A 259 -20.05 -8.76 -0.55
C PHE A 259 -20.20 -7.46 -1.35
N TYR A 260 -20.95 -7.49 -2.46
CA TYR A 260 -21.06 -6.38 -3.41
C TYR A 260 -21.51 -5.04 -2.77
N ASN A 261 -22.22 -5.12 -1.64
CA ASN A 261 -22.75 -3.98 -0.90
C ASN A 261 -22.10 -3.80 0.49
N ASP A 262 -21.03 -4.54 0.82
CA ASP A 262 -20.40 -4.54 2.15
C ASP A 262 -18.97 -3.95 2.12
N PRO A 263 -18.74 -2.73 2.62
CA PRO A 263 -17.41 -2.11 2.62
C PRO A 263 -16.42 -2.78 3.58
N ARG A 264 -16.89 -3.67 4.46
CA ARG A 264 -16.03 -4.44 5.37
C ARG A 264 -15.29 -5.55 4.66
N VAL A 265 -15.62 -5.84 3.41
CA VAL A 265 -14.91 -6.79 2.56
C VAL A 265 -14.50 -6.09 1.27
N LEU A 266 -13.19 -5.96 1.07
CA LEU A 266 -12.62 -5.58 -0.22
C LEU A 266 -12.41 -6.85 -1.04
N TYR A 267 -13.17 -7.02 -2.12
CA TYR A 267 -12.99 -8.12 -3.06
C TYR A 267 -12.15 -7.65 -4.25
N PHE A 268 -11.12 -8.42 -4.61
CA PHE A 268 -10.21 -8.11 -5.71
C PHE A 268 -10.00 -9.35 -6.56
N SER A 269 -10.45 -9.35 -7.82
CA SER A 269 -10.37 -10.50 -8.72
C SER A 269 -9.59 -10.18 -10.00
N ILE A 270 -8.64 -11.05 -10.34
CA ILE A 270 -7.86 -11.00 -11.60
C ILE A 270 -8.27 -12.19 -12.46
N HIS A 271 -8.95 -11.96 -13.58
CA HIS A 271 -9.55 -13.07 -14.33
C HIS A 271 -9.54 -12.84 -15.84
N ARG A 272 -9.41 -13.93 -16.60
CA ARG A 272 -9.65 -13.93 -18.04
C ARG A 272 -11.09 -13.49 -18.31
N PHE A 273 -11.23 -12.57 -19.25
CA PHE A 273 -12.51 -11.95 -19.56
C PHE A 273 -12.77 -11.91 -21.06
N GLU A 274 -11.77 -11.51 -21.85
CA GLU A 274 -11.89 -11.39 -23.32
C GLU A 274 -13.18 -10.67 -23.73
N HIS A 275 -13.45 -9.53 -23.08
CA HIS A 275 -14.66 -8.73 -23.31
C HIS A 275 -15.97 -9.51 -23.07
N GLY A 276 -15.98 -10.43 -22.11
CA GLY A 276 -17.14 -11.28 -21.78
C GLY A 276 -17.25 -12.55 -22.62
N ALA A 277 -16.32 -12.78 -23.57
CA ALA A 277 -16.30 -13.99 -24.36
C ALA A 277 -15.79 -15.20 -23.57
N PHE A 278 -15.04 -15.00 -22.49
CA PHE A 278 -14.59 -16.08 -21.61
C PHE A 278 -15.58 -16.34 -20.47
N TRP A 279 -15.67 -17.60 -20.05
CA TRP A 279 -16.57 -18.04 -18.99
C TRP A 279 -16.25 -17.32 -17.67
N PRO A 280 -17.23 -16.85 -16.87
CA PRO A 280 -18.67 -17.16 -16.92
C PRO A 280 -19.53 -16.23 -17.80
N HIS A 281 -18.92 -15.43 -18.69
CA HIS A 281 -19.65 -14.57 -19.62
C HIS A 281 -20.57 -13.53 -18.96
N LEU A 282 -20.10 -12.90 -17.88
CA LEU A 282 -20.90 -11.95 -17.09
C LEU A 282 -20.45 -10.51 -17.30
N GLN A 283 -21.41 -9.61 -17.53
CA GLN A 283 -21.11 -8.18 -17.67
C GLN A 283 -20.56 -7.60 -16.37
N GLU A 284 -21.03 -8.10 -15.23
CA GLU A 284 -20.57 -7.67 -13.91
C GLU A 284 -19.16 -8.15 -13.55
N SER A 285 -18.50 -8.95 -14.40
CA SER A 285 -17.08 -9.30 -14.24
C SER A 285 -16.16 -8.22 -14.79
N ASP A 286 -16.68 -7.21 -15.50
CA ASP A 286 -15.83 -6.16 -16.08
C ASP A 286 -15.43 -5.09 -15.04
N TYR A 287 -14.44 -4.26 -15.38
CA TYR A 287 -13.79 -3.30 -14.47
C TYR A 287 -14.70 -2.22 -13.87
N HIS A 288 -15.88 -2.01 -14.45
CA HIS A 288 -16.81 -0.96 -14.04
C HIS A 288 -17.81 -1.43 -12.96
N ALA A 289 -17.88 -2.74 -12.69
CA ALA A 289 -18.70 -3.31 -11.62
C ALA A 289 -17.99 -3.17 -10.26
N ILE A 290 -18.06 -1.97 -9.70
CA ILE A 290 -17.23 -1.56 -8.55
C ILE A 290 -17.92 -1.72 -7.17
N GLY A 291 -19.05 -2.42 -7.10
CA GLY A 291 -19.90 -2.51 -5.91
C GLY A 291 -21.09 -1.56 -5.96
N GLU A 292 -21.95 -1.63 -4.95
CA GLU A 292 -23.12 -0.76 -4.82
C GLU A 292 -23.33 -0.30 -3.37
N GLY A 293 -24.22 0.68 -3.17
CA GLY A 293 -24.55 1.19 -1.84
C GLY A 293 -23.32 1.52 -0.99
N PRO A 294 -23.26 1.11 0.30
CA PRO A 294 -22.06 1.25 1.11
C PRO A 294 -20.81 0.52 0.59
N GLY A 295 -20.95 -0.55 -0.22
CA GLY A 295 -19.85 -1.30 -0.82
C GLY A 295 -19.26 -0.68 -2.09
N LEU A 296 -19.79 0.47 -2.55
CA LEU A 296 -19.31 1.16 -3.74
C LEU A 296 -17.82 1.53 -3.62
N GLY A 297 -17.02 1.03 -4.55
CA GLY A 297 -15.56 1.20 -4.60
C GLY A 297 -14.76 0.06 -3.97
N PHE A 298 -15.42 -0.94 -3.35
CA PHE A 298 -14.79 -2.07 -2.64
C PHE A 298 -14.83 -3.40 -3.42
N ASN A 299 -15.23 -3.37 -4.70
CA ASN A 299 -15.17 -4.53 -5.59
C ASN A 299 -14.27 -4.23 -6.80
N PHE A 300 -13.10 -4.85 -6.88
CA PHE A 300 -12.15 -4.67 -7.97
C PHE A 300 -12.21 -5.87 -8.91
N ASN A 301 -12.60 -5.62 -10.15
CA ASN A 301 -12.47 -6.58 -11.24
C ASN A 301 -11.36 -6.14 -12.19
N VAL A 302 -10.37 -7.01 -12.40
CA VAL A 302 -9.24 -6.79 -13.30
C VAL A 302 -9.35 -7.77 -14.48
N PRO A 303 -10.07 -7.38 -15.55
CA PRO A 303 -10.32 -8.26 -16.69
C PRO A 303 -9.08 -8.40 -17.58
N LEU A 304 -8.64 -9.64 -17.82
CA LEU A 304 -7.62 -10.00 -18.80
C LEU A 304 -8.30 -10.19 -20.16
N ASN A 305 -8.14 -9.21 -21.04
CA ASN A 305 -8.81 -9.17 -22.34
C ASN A 305 -8.04 -9.87 -23.47
N GLU A 306 -6.91 -10.50 -23.15
CA GLU A 306 -6.12 -11.33 -24.06
C GLU A 306 -5.52 -12.49 -23.25
N THR A 307 -5.22 -13.61 -23.93
CA THR A 307 -4.49 -14.74 -23.34
C THR A 307 -2.98 -14.49 -23.28
N GLY A 308 -2.28 -15.40 -22.60
CA GLY A 308 -0.83 -15.38 -22.47
C GLY A 308 -0.27 -14.25 -21.62
N MET A 309 -1.05 -13.73 -20.67
CA MET A 309 -0.56 -12.80 -19.64
C MET A 309 0.46 -13.52 -18.76
N GLY A 310 1.61 -12.92 -18.50
CA GLY A 310 2.71 -13.53 -17.75
C GLY A 310 3.01 -12.84 -16.42
N ASP A 311 4.15 -13.18 -15.84
CA ASP A 311 4.64 -12.63 -14.56
C ASP A 311 4.65 -11.09 -14.55
N GLY A 312 5.04 -10.45 -15.67
CA GLY A 312 5.08 -9.00 -15.80
C GLY A 312 3.71 -8.32 -15.70
N ASP A 313 2.70 -8.94 -16.29
CA ASP A 313 1.32 -8.46 -16.27
C ASP A 313 0.74 -8.53 -14.86
N TYR A 314 0.92 -9.67 -14.18
CA TYR A 314 0.47 -9.86 -12.81
C TYR A 314 1.25 -8.98 -11.81
N MET A 315 2.56 -8.79 -12.01
CA MET A 315 3.35 -7.83 -11.21
C MET A 315 2.77 -6.42 -11.32
N ALA A 316 2.45 -6.00 -12.54
CA ALA A 316 1.89 -4.68 -12.78
C ALA A 316 0.52 -4.51 -12.10
N ILE A 317 -0.36 -5.51 -12.15
CA ILE A 317 -1.64 -5.46 -11.42
C ILE A 317 -1.39 -5.26 -9.92
N PHE A 318 -0.43 -5.99 -9.35
CA PHE A 318 -0.12 -5.89 -7.93
C PHE A 318 0.43 -4.52 -7.54
N GLN A 319 1.36 -3.99 -8.33
CA GLN A 319 2.04 -2.72 -8.05
C GLN A 319 1.14 -1.50 -8.31
N GLN A 320 0.33 -1.54 -9.37
CA GLN A 320 -0.49 -0.41 -9.81
C GLN A 320 -1.86 -0.35 -9.12
N LEU A 321 -2.42 -1.49 -8.70
CA LEU A 321 -3.76 -1.57 -8.11
C LEU A 321 -3.74 -2.18 -6.70
N LEU A 322 -3.42 -3.48 -6.59
CA LEU A 322 -3.70 -4.24 -5.37
C LEU A 322 -2.94 -3.74 -4.14
N LEU A 323 -1.62 -3.61 -4.22
CA LEU A 323 -0.80 -3.26 -3.05
C LEU A 323 -1.07 -1.83 -2.55
N PRO A 324 -1.14 -0.79 -3.41
CA PRO A 324 -1.54 0.54 -2.97
C PRO A 324 -2.93 0.56 -2.30
N VAL A 325 -3.91 -0.13 -2.86
CA VAL A 325 -5.28 -0.20 -2.33
C VAL A 325 -5.31 -0.99 -1.02
N ALA A 326 -4.67 -2.15 -0.94
CA ALA A 326 -4.62 -2.97 0.27
C ALA A 326 -3.94 -2.23 1.44
N MET A 327 -2.91 -1.46 1.16
CA MET A 327 -2.29 -0.58 2.13
C MET A 327 -3.25 0.50 2.62
N GLU A 328 -3.93 1.22 1.72
CA GLU A 328 -4.92 2.24 2.11
C GLU A 328 -6.11 1.64 2.87
N TYR A 329 -6.53 0.42 2.48
CA TYR A 329 -7.63 -0.31 3.12
C TYR A 329 -7.27 -0.83 4.52
N GLN A 330 -6.01 -1.21 4.75
CA GLN A 330 -5.54 -1.80 6.01
C GLN A 330 -6.37 -3.02 6.46
N PRO A 331 -6.38 -4.12 5.69
CA PRO A 331 -7.13 -5.32 6.05
C PRO A 331 -6.63 -5.88 7.39
N GLU A 332 -7.54 -6.46 8.15
CA GLU A 332 -7.25 -7.19 9.39
C GLU A 332 -7.01 -8.66 9.11
N LEU A 333 -7.57 -9.18 8.02
CA LEU A 333 -7.36 -10.52 7.50
C LEU A 333 -7.27 -10.46 5.98
N ILE A 334 -6.37 -11.25 5.41
CA ILE A 334 -6.32 -11.50 3.96
C ILE A 334 -6.67 -12.96 3.72
N ILE A 335 -7.69 -13.21 2.90
CA ILE A 335 -8.02 -14.54 2.38
C ILE A 335 -7.72 -14.55 0.90
N VAL A 336 -6.97 -15.55 0.45
CA VAL A 336 -6.57 -15.68 -0.95
C VAL A 336 -7.30 -16.88 -1.56
N SER A 337 -8.22 -16.59 -2.50
CA SER A 337 -8.86 -17.59 -3.37
C SER A 337 -7.84 -18.03 -4.42
N ALA A 338 -7.20 -19.19 -4.18
CA ALA A 338 -5.99 -19.62 -4.85
C ALA A 338 -6.22 -20.64 -5.95
N GLY A 339 -6.62 -20.12 -7.11
CA GLY A 339 -6.54 -20.84 -8.38
C GLY A 339 -5.14 -20.78 -8.98
N TYR A 340 -4.71 -21.90 -9.55
CA TYR A 340 -3.44 -22.01 -10.28
C TYR A 340 -3.66 -22.25 -11.78
N ASP A 341 -4.80 -21.80 -12.30
CA ASP A 341 -5.20 -21.91 -13.70
C ASP A 341 -4.76 -20.73 -14.55
N ALA A 342 -4.27 -19.65 -13.95
CA ALA A 342 -3.44 -18.65 -14.64
C ALA A 342 -1.99 -19.14 -14.87
N ALA A 343 -1.61 -20.29 -14.32
CA ALA A 343 -0.26 -20.80 -14.43
C ALA A 343 0.02 -21.35 -15.85
N LEU A 344 1.29 -21.28 -16.24
CA LEU A 344 1.81 -21.81 -17.51
C LEU A 344 1.29 -23.21 -17.80
N GLY A 345 0.73 -23.42 -18.99
CA GLY A 345 0.28 -24.73 -19.45
C GLY A 345 -1.11 -25.15 -18.96
N CYS A 346 -1.80 -24.34 -18.15
CA CYS A 346 -3.20 -24.59 -17.82
C CYS A 346 -4.08 -24.51 -19.07
N PRO A 347 -4.92 -25.54 -19.33
CA PRO A 347 -5.73 -25.56 -20.54
C PRO A 347 -6.89 -24.54 -20.55
N GLU A 348 -7.43 -24.20 -19.38
CA GLU A 348 -8.55 -23.25 -19.27
C GLU A 348 -8.08 -21.79 -19.35
N GLY A 349 -7.05 -21.45 -18.55
CA GLY A 349 -6.63 -20.05 -18.43
C GLY A 349 -5.79 -19.56 -19.61
N GLU A 350 -4.98 -20.42 -20.23
CA GLU A 350 -4.07 -20.07 -21.34
C GLU A 350 -3.15 -18.86 -21.03
N MET A 351 -2.89 -18.61 -19.75
CA MET A 351 -1.95 -17.61 -19.26
C MET A 351 -0.55 -18.22 -19.12
N GLN A 352 0.42 -17.40 -18.74
CA GLN A 352 1.84 -17.75 -18.69
C GLN A 352 2.49 -17.38 -17.36
N VAL A 353 1.73 -17.33 -16.27
CA VAL A 353 2.30 -17.10 -14.94
C VAL A 353 3.17 -18.29 -14.56
N THR A 354 4.44 -18.05 -14.23
CA THR A 354 5.35 -19.12 -13.87
C THR A 354 5.08 -19.60 -12.44
N PRO A 355 5.27 -20.89 -12.09
CA PRO A 355 5.03 -21.38 -10.73
C PRO A 355 5.80 -20.61 -9.65
N ALA A 356 7.05 -20.21 -9.95
CA ALA A 356 7.89 -19.43 -9.05
C ALA A 356 7.28 -18.07 -8.70
N PHE A 357 6.52 -17.48 -9.62
CA PHE A 357 5.96 -16.16 -9.46
C PHE A 357 4.83 -16.09 -8.43
N TYR A 358 4.14 -17.20 -8.15
CA TYR A 358 3.17 -17.28 -7.06
C TYR A 358 3.78 -16.92 -5.69
N ALA A 359 5.05 -17.24 -5.47
CA ALA A 359 5.80 -16.80 -4.29
C ALA A 359 5.96 -15.27 -4.23
N HIS A 360 6.16 -14.63 -5.39
CA HIS A 360 6.30 -13.17 -5.50
C HIS A 360 4.97 -12.44 -5.38
N LEU A 361 3.86 -13.05 -5.78
CA LEU A 361 2.51 -12.53 -5.55
C LEU A 361 2.13 -12.59 -4.07
N LEU A 362 2.38 -13.73 -3.40
CA LEU A 362 2.02 -13.90 -2.00
C LEU A 362 2.91 -13.09 -1.05
N ASN A 363 4.23 -13.06 -1.27
CA ASN A 363 5.18 -12.47 -0.34
C ASN A 363 4.82 -11.04 0.14
N PRO A 364 4.50 -10.05 -0.73
CA PRO A 364 4.21 -8.69 -0.28
C PRO A 364 2.99 -8.60 0.66
N LEU A 365 2.07 -9.56 0.60
CA LEU A 365 0.88 -9.61 1.47
C LEU A 365 1.22 -10.06 2.90
N LEU A 366 2.33 -10.79 3.10
CA LEU A 366 2.71 -11.36 4.40
C LEU A 366 3.11 -10.33 5.46
N ARG A 367 3.16 -9.03 5.14
CA ARG A 367 3.36 -7.92 6.09
C ARG A 367 2.21 -6.93 6.15
N LEU A 368 1.11 -7.27 5.51
CA LEU A 368 -0.18 -6.63 5.73
C LEU A 368 -0.97 -7.49 6.73
N ALA A 369 -2.06 -6.94 7.28
CA ALA A 369 -2.95 -7.66 8.19
C ALA A 369 -2.24 -8.35 9.38
N ASP A 370 -1.13 -7.79 9.86
CA ASP A 370 -0.26 -8.39 10.89
C ASP A 370 0.18 -9.82 10.55
N SER A 371 0.41 -10.10 9.26
CA SER A 371 0.75 -11.42 8.71
C SER A 371 -0.39 -12.45 8.72
N ARG A 372 -1.64 -12.07 9.02
CA ARG A 372 -2.82 -12.95 8.99
C ARG A 372 -3.29 -13.19 7.55
N VAL A 373 -2.72 -14.22 6.92
CA VAL A 373 -3.02 -14.61 5.54
C VAL A 373 -3.46 -16.07 5.48
N ALA A 374 -4.65 -16.31 4.94
CA ALA A 374 -5.19 -17.64 4.66
C ALA A 374 -5.21 -17.88 3.16
N VAL A 375 -4.59 -18.96 2.68
CA VAL A 375 -4.60 -19.37 1.26
C VAL A 375 -5.54 -20.56 1.10
N VAL A 376 -6.48 -20.49 0.17
CA VAL A 376 -7.53 -21.51 0.01
C VAL A 376 -7.52 -21.99 -1.43
N LEU A 377 -7.27 -23.28 -1.66
CA LEU A 377 -7.20 -23.82 -3.03
C LEU A 377 -8.55 -23.69 -3.76
N GLU A 378 -8.51 -23.13 -4.98
CA GLU A 378 -9.66 -23.01 -5.90
C GLU A 378 -9.39 -23.84 -7.18
N GLY A 379 -9.20 -23.22 -8.35
CA GLY A 379 -8.92 -23.84 -9.65
C GLY A 379 -7.46 -24.20 -9.94
N GLY A 380 -7.15 -24.50 -11.20
CA GLY A 380 -5.83 -24.99 -11.65
C GLY A 380 -5.87 -26.40 -12.22
N TYR A 381 -5.64 -26.54 -13.53
CA TYR A 381 -5.91 -27.78 -14.26
C TYR A 381 -4.72 -28.34 -15.05
N CYS A 382 -3.58 -27.62 -15.07
CA CYS A 382 -2.28 -28.23 -15.37
C CYS A 382 -1.68 -28.75 -14.07
N LEU A 383 -1.72 -30.08 -13.87
CA LEU A 383 -1.31 -30.71 -12.61
C LEU A 383 0.11 -30.36 -12.19
N GLU A 384 1.04 -30.27 -13.14
CA GLU A 384 2.45 -29.94 -12.85
C GLU A 384 2.60 -28.49 -12.37
N SER A 385 2.01 -27.53 -13.07
CA SER A 385 2.05 -26.11 -12.70
C SER A 385 1.27 -25.82 -11.41
N LEU A 386 0.10 -26.45 -11.24
CA LEU A 386 -0.69 -26.38 -10.01
C LEU A 386 0.14 -26.85 -8.82
N ALA A 387 0.71 -28.05 -8.90
CA ALA A 387 1.45 -28.65 -7.79
C ALA A 387 2.71 -27.85 -7.44
N GLU A 388 3.45 -27.39 -8.45
CA GLU A 388 4.63 -26.55 -8.23
C GLU A 388 4.23 -25.19 -7.64
N GLY A 389 3.26 -24.50 -8.23
CA GLY A 389 2.79 -23.19 -7.77
C GLY A 389 2.29 -23.24 -6.33
N ALA A 390 1.43 -24.21 -6.01
CA ALA A 390 0.89 -24.40 -4.66
C ALA A 390 1.99 -24.71 -3.62
N ALA A 391 2.97 -25.54 -3.98
CA ALA A 391 4.09 -25.84 -3.09
C ALA A 391 5.00 -24.62 -2.87
N LEU A 392 5.23 -23.79 -3.88
CA LEU A 392 6.01 -22.55 -3.74
C LEU A 392 5.23 -21.46 -2.95
N THR A 393 3.90 -21.44 -3.05
CA THR A 393 3.03 -20.66 -2.15
C THR A 393 3.21 -21.12 -0.69
N MET A 394 3.17 -22.43 -0.41
CA MET A 394 3.39 -22.98 0.93
C MET A 394 4.79 -22.65 1.48
N ARG A 395 5.84 -22.75 0.66
CA ARG A 395 7.21 -22.32 1.05
C ARG A 395 7.25 -20.86 1.49
N THR A 396 6.54 -20.00 0.77
CA THR A 396 6.45 -18.57 1.08
C THR A 396 5.72 -18.35 2.41
N LEU A 397 4.61 -19.05 2.66
CA LEU A 397 3.90 -19.02 3.95
C LEU A 397 4.82 -19.45 5.10
N LEU A 398 5.63 -20.49 4.90
CA LEU A 398 6.65 -21.00 5.82
C LEU A 398 7.86 -20.06 6.01
N GLY A 399 7.94 -18.99 5.22
CA GLY A 399 8.92 -17.92 5.35
C GLY A 399 10.25 -18.20 4.65
N ASP A 400 10.29 -19.17 3.74
CA ASP A 400 11.44 -19.37 2.84
C ASP A 400 11.57 -18.15 1.89
N PRO A 401 12.78 -17.85 1.39
CA PRO A 401 12.93 -16.77 0.41
C PRO A 401 12.15 -17.05 -0.87
N CYS A 402 11.62 -15.99 -1.48
CA CYS A 402 11.16 -16.07 -2.87
C CYS A 402 12.34 -16.57 -3.73
N PRO A 403 12.13 -17.55 -4.62
CA PRO A 403 13.16 -17.96 -5.56
C PRO A 403 13.53 -16.79 -6.47
N MET A 404 14.74 -16.79 -7.03
CA MET A 404 15.00 -15.90 -8.16
C MET A 404 14.21 -16.40 -9.37
N LEU A 405 13.61 -15.47 -10.12
CA LEU A 405 12.97 -15.82 -11.38
C LEU A 405 14.05 -16.33 -12.35
N VAL A 406 13.77 -17.48 -12.98
CA VAL A 406 14.66 -18.09 -13.98
C VAL A 406 14.61 -17.28 -15.28
N GLU A 407 13.40 -16.87 -15.66
CA GLU A 407 13.15 -16.03 -16.81
C GLU A 407 13.07 -14.56 -16.38
N PRO A 408 13.55 -13.62 -17.20
CA PRO A 408 13.45 -12.20 -16.89
C PRO A 408 11.99 -11.76 -16.90
N LEU A 409 11.66 -10.79 -16.04
CA LEU A 409 10.32 -10.21 -16.02
C LEU A 409 10.10 -9.41 -17.31
N LEU A 410 9.13 -9.83 -18.12
CA LEU A 410 8.76 -9.10 -19.32
C LEU A 410 7.91 -7.86 -18.96
N PRO A 411 7.94 -6.79 -19.76
CA PRO A 411 7.04 -5.68 -19.58
C PRO A 411 5.57 -6.11 -19.73
N PRO A 412 4.65 -5.42 -19.03
CA PRO A 412 3.22 -5.67 -19.15
C PRO A 412 2.76 -5.47 -20.59
N LYS A 413 1.86 -6.33 -21.07
CA LYS A 413 1.23 -6.22 -22.38
C LYS A 413 0.35 -4.96 -22.43
N ARG A 414 0.19 -4.41 -23.63
CA ARG A 414 -0.66 -3.23 -23.85
C ARG A 414 -2.12 -3.46 -23.45
N SER A 415 -2.66 -4.65 -23.72
CA SER A 415 -4.00 -5.05 -23.29
C SER A 415 -4.12 -5.00 -21.77
N MET A 416 -3.10 -5.47 -21.04
CA MET A 416 -3.05 -5.37 -19.59
C MET A 416 -2.97 -3.92 -19.11
N SER A 417 -2.13 -3.10 -19.74
CA SER A 417 -2.04 -1.67 -19.42
C SER A 417 -3.37 -0.94 -19.59
N LYS A 418 -4.13 -1.24 -20.64
CA LYS A 418 -5.47 -0.71 -20.83
C LYS A 418 -6.43 -1.12 -19.71
N SER A 419 -6.46 -2.42 -19.35
CA SER A 419 -7.31 -2.92 -18.27
C SER A 419 -6.97 -2.26 -16.93
N ILE A 420 -5.68 -2.15 -16.59
CA ILE A 420 -5.23 -1.47 -15.36
C ILE A 420 -5.68 -0.01 -15.36
N LEU A 421 -5.48 0.74 -16.45
CA LEU A 421 -5.89 2.14 -16.55
C LEU A 421 -7.43 2.31 -16.47
N ASN A 422 -8.19 1.37 -17.01
CA ASN A 422 -9.65 1.32 -16.87
C ASN A 422 -10.07 1.11 -15.41
N CYS A 423 -9.43 0.17 -14.70
CA CYS A 423 -9.66 -0.03 -13.26
C CYS A 423 -9.29 1.23 -12.46
N ILE A 424 -8.14 1.85 -12.72
CA ILE A 424 -7.74 3.11 -12.06
C ILE A 424 -8.80 4.18 -12.31
N PHE A 425 -9.26 4.36 -13.55
CA PHE A 425 -10.31 5.31 -13.87
C PHE A 425 -11.59 5.09 -13.05
N ALA A 426 -12.08 3.85 -12.98
CA ALA A 426 -13.30 3.50 -12.25
C ALA A 426 -13.16 3.69 -10.72
N HIS A 427 -11.99 3.37 -10.16
CA HIS A 427 -11.77 3.34 -8.71
C HIS A 427 -11.18 4.63 -8.14
N ARG A 428 -10.53 5.46 -8.96
CA ARG A 428 -9.86 6.70 -8.53
C ARG A 428 -10.74 7.59 -7.64
N PRO A 429 -12.05 7.80 -7.88
CA PRO A 429 -12.85 8.64 -6.99
C PRO A 429 -12.91 8.17 -5.52
N TYR A 430 -12.64 6.88 -5.27
CA TYR A 430 -12.81 6.23 -3.97
C TYR A 430 -11.48 5.98 -3.24
N TRP A 431 -10.35 6.03 -3.95
CA TRP A 431 -9.04 5.66 -3.41
C TRP A 431 -8.00 6.76 -3.63
N ARG A 432 -7.35 7.20 -2.54
CA ARG A 432 -6.31 8.24 -2.59
C ARG A 432 -5.04 7.73 -3.26
N CYS A 433 -4.68 6.47 -3.08
CA CYS A 433 -3.51 5.87 -3.69
C CYS A 433 -3.58 5.81 -5.23
N LEU A 434 -4.78 5.90 -5.83
CA LEU A 434 -5.02 5.84 -7.28
C LEU A 434 -5.06 7.22 -7.96
N GLN A 435 -4.49 8.24 -7.32
CA GLN A 435 -4.48 9.62 -7.82
C GLN A 435 -3.28 9.96 -8.71
N LEU A 436 -2.42 9.00 -9.02
CA LEU A 436 -1.14 9.26 -9.67
C LEU A 436 -1.26 9.73 -11.13
N GLN A 437 -2.18 9.17 -11.92
CA GLN A 437 -2.36 9.57 -13.32
C GLN A 437 -2.88 11.01 -13.43
N GLY A 438 -2.44 11.76 -14.42
CA GLY A 438 -3.04 13.06 -14.74
C GLY A 438 -4.45 12.90 -15.30
N THR A 439 -5.22 14.00 -15.41
CA THR A 439 -6.54 13.98 -16.08
C THR A 439 -6.60 14.92 -17.27
N TYR A 440 -7.49 14.66 -18.24
CA TYR A 440 -7.72 15.50 -19.42
C TYR A 440 -9.21 15.75 -19.70
N ASP A 441 -9.57 16.90 -20.28
CA ASP A 441 -10.95 17.15 -20.71
C ASP A 441 -11.26 16.38 -22.01
N PRO A 442 -12.37 15.63 -22.12
CA PRO A 442 -12.69 14.86 -23.33
C PRO A 442 -12.70 15.68 -24.64
N SER A 443 -12.88 17.01 -24.59
CA SER A 443 -12.74 17.89 -25.75
C SER A 443 -11.31 17.93 -26.32
N GLU A 444 -10.27 17.66 -25.52
CA GLU A 444 -8.87 17.57 -25.94
C GLU A 444 -8.67 16.49 -27.03
N LEU A 445 -9.47 15.41 -27.02
CA LEU A 445 -9.43 14.34 -28.04
C LEU A 445 -9.77 14.81 -29.46
N LYS A 446 -10.45 15.96 -29.60
CA LYS A 446 -10.85 16.52 -30.90
C LYS A 446 -9.75 17.38 -31.54
N THR A 447 -8.72 17.74 -30.78
CA THR A 447 -7.60 18.53 -31.30
C THR A 447 -6.67 17.64 -32.14
N LYS A 448 -6.04 18.20 -33.18
CA LYS A 448 -5.12 17.44 -34.08
C LYS A 448 -3.82 17.02 -33.39
N ASP A 449 -3.60 17.45 -32.14
CA ASP A 449 -2.46 17.07 -31.32
C ASP A 449 -2.79 15.80 -30.53
N ARG A 450 -2.87 14.67 -31.23
CA ARG A 450 -2.98 13.35 -30.59
C ARG A 450 -1.64 13.01 -29.94
N SER A 451 -1.32 13.63 -28.81
CA SER A 451 -0.19 13.16 -28.01
C SER A 451 -0.49 11.71 -27.59
N ARG A 452 0.55 10.85 -27.60
CA ARG A 452 0.45 9.40 -27.35
C ARG A 452 0.10 9.05 -25.89
N GLU A 453 -0.46 9.99 -25.14
CA GLU A 453 -0.49 10.03 -23.68
C GLU A 453 -1.91 10.22 -23.11
N LEU A 454 -2.94 10.14 -23.95
CA LEU A 454 -4.34 10.14 -23.51
C LEU A 454 -4.89 8.71 -23.56
N HIS A 455 -5.31 8.18 -22.42
CA HIS A 455 -5.99 6.87 -22.35
C HIS A 455 -7.49 7.03 -22.58
N VAL A 456 -8.02 6.31 -23.56
CA VAL A 456 -9.46 6.26 -23.83
C VAL A 456 -10.06 5.08 -23.08
N VAL A 457 -11.04 5.35 -22.24
CA VAL A 457 -11.79 4.32 -21.51
C VAL A 457 -12.71 3.60 -22.50
N GLU A 458 -12.34 2.38 -22.85
CA GLU A 458 -13.10 1.51 -23.78
C GLU A 458 -13.86 0.46 -22.96
N ARG A 459 -15.18 0.38 -23.18
CA ARG A 459 -16.02 -0.74 -22.72
C ARG A 459 -16.42 -1.55 -23.95
N ALA A 460 -15.99 -2.81 -23.98
CA ALA A 460 -16.33 -3.74 -25.05
C ALA A 460 -17.01 -4.97 -24.45
N TRP A 461 -18.05 -5.43 -25.12
CA TRP A 461 -18.82 -6.61 -24.73
C TRP A 461 -19.08 -7.45 -25.97
N VAL A 462 -18.48 -8.64 -26.00
CA VAL A 462 -18.76 -9.69 -26.98
C VAL A 462 -19.85 -10.61 -26.43
N GLY A 463 -19.80 -10.90 -25.14
CA GLY A 463 -20.72 -11.81 -24.45
C GLY A 463 -20.48 -13.29 -24.78
N GLY A 464 -21.17 -14.14 -24.04
CA GLY A 464 -21.10 -15.59 -24.19
C GLY A 464 -22.15 -16.16 -25.14
N PRO A 465 -22.14 -17.49 -25.35
CA PRO A 465 -23.23 -18.19 -26.01
C PRO A 465 -24.55 -17.96 -25.26
N PRO A 466 -25.72 -18.06 -25.95
CA PRO A 466 -27.01 -17.88 -25.31
C PRO A 466 -27.21 -18.92 -24.18
N PRO A 467 -27.96 -18.56 -23.11
CA PRO A 467 -28.23 -19.47 -22.00
C PRO A 467 -28.87 -20.76 -22.52
N VAL A 468 -28.38 -21.90 -22.03
CA VAL A 468 -28.95 -23.22 -22.33
C VAL A 468 -29.79 -23.70 -21.15
N THR A 469 -30.83 -24.49 -21.43
CA THR A 469 -31.66 -25.11 -20.38
C THR A 469 -31.04 -26.39 -19.81
N VAL A 470 -30.08 -26.98 -20.53
CA VAL A 470 -29.33 -28.17 -20.16
C VAL A 470 -27.87 -27.93 -20.53
N TYR A 471 -26.98 -28.00 -19.56
CA TYR A 471 -25.55 -27.82 -19.73
C TYR A 471 -24.86 -29.15 -20.09
N PRO A 472 -23.84 -29.13 -20.97
CA PRO A 472 -23.03 -30.31 -21.25
C PRO A 472 -22.31 -30.81 -19.99
N THR A 473 -22.33 -32.12 -19.78
CA THR A 473 -21.72 -32.82 -18.62
C THR A 473 -20.56 -33.75 -19.02
N ARG A 474 -20.26 -33.84 -20.32
CA ARG A 474 -19.24 -34.70 -20.92
C ARG A 474 -18.45 -33.92 -21.95
N ASP A 475 -17.17 -34.28 -22.11
CA ASP A 475 -16.26 -33.69 -23.09
C ASP A 475 -16.16 -32.15 -22.93
N THR A 476 -16.28 -31.66 -21.69
CA THR A 476 -16.23 -30.23 -21.34
C THR A 476 -14.82 -29.67 -21.31
N SER A 477 -13.80 -30.53 -21.31
CA SER A 477 -12.40 -30.13 -21.31
C SER A 477 -12.00 -29.46 -22.62
N VAL A 478 -11.45 -28.24 -22.56
CA VAL A 478 -10.88 -27.54 -23.72
C VAL A 478 -9.50 -28.03 -24.13
N GLN A 479 -8.91 -29.01 -23.41
CA GLN A 479 -7.53 -29.45 -23.63
C GLN A 479 -7.28 -29.95 -25.07
N HIS A 480 -8.28 -30.57 -25.69
CA HIS A 480 -8.19 -31.07 -27.07
C HIS A 480 -8.20 -29.96 -28.14
N LEU A 481 -8.53 -28.72 -27.77
CA LEU A 481 -8.50 -27.55 -28.66
C LEU A 481 -7.10 -26.91 -28.72
N ILE A 482 -6.22 -27.23 -27.76
CA ILE A 482 -4.87 -26.69 -27.68
C ILE A 482 -3.94 -27.51 -28.59
N PRO A 483 -3.18 -26.87 -29.51
CA PRO A 483 -2.28 -27.60 -30.39
C PRO A 483 -1.22 -28.41 -29.63
N ASP A 484 -0.96 -29.66 -30.04
CA ASP A 484 0.03 -30.55 -29.41
C ASP A 484 1.42 -29.91 -29.28
N ALA A 485 1.82 -29.08 -30.24
CA ALA A 485 3.09 -28.35 -30.21
C ALA A 485 3.15 -27.38 -29.02
N VAL A 486 2.05 -26.66 -28.72
CA VAL A 486 1.96 -25.73 -27.58
C VAL A 486 2.03 -26.49 -26.26
N VAL A 487 1.34 -27.64 -26.18
CA VAL A 487 1.40 -28.51 -24.99
C VAL A 487 2.83 -29.01 -24.76
N ALA A 488 3.51 -29.47 -25.82
CA ALA A 488 4.90 -29.92 -25.75
C ALA A 488 5.86 -28.81 -25.33
N ASP A 489 5.71 -27.60 -25.90
CA ASP A 489 6.53 -26.43 -25.56
C ASP A 489 6.32 -25.99 -24.10
N ASN A 490 5.07 -25.93 -23.64
CA ASN A 490 4.75 -25.58 -22.26
C ASN A 490 5.32 -26.61 -21.27
N THR A 491 5.22 -27.90 -21.60
CA THR A 491 5.78 -28.99 -20.78
C THR A 491 7.30 -28.87 -20.70
N ALA A 492 7.98 -28.64 -21.83
CA ALA A 492 9.43 -28.45 -21.86
C ALA A 492 9.88 -27.20 -21.07
N ARG A 493 9.16 -26.08 -21.21
CA ARG A 493 9.42 -24.85 -20.46
C ARG A 493 9.22 -25.05 -18.96
N LEU A 494 8.12 -25.71 -18.55
CA LEU A 494 7.83 -25.99 -17.14
C LEU A 494 8.88 -26.91 -16.51
N HIS A 495 9.29 -27.97 -17.22
CA HIS A 495 10.36 -28.86 -16.77
C HIS A 495 11.68 -28.10 -16.56
N ARG A 496 12.06 -27.21 -17.50
CA ARG A 496 13.22 -26.33 -17.35
C ARG A 496 13.09 -25.43 -16.13
N LEU A 497 11.97 -24.72 -16.00
CA LEU A 497 11.71 -23.80 -14.88
C LEU A 497 11.87 -24.52 -13.53
N ARG A 498 11.30 -25.72 -13.40
CA ARG A 498 11.39 -26.53 -12.18
C ARG A 498 12.82 -26.95 -11.85
N LEU A 499 13.63 -27.31 -12.86
CA LEU A 499 15.04 -27.69 -12.67
C LEU A 499 15.95 -26.51 -12.32
N GLU A 500 15.72 -25.35 -12.94
CA GLU A 500 16.58 -24.18 -12.78
C GLU A 500 16.20 -23.30 -11.57
N THR A 501 14.99 -23.46 -11.04
CA THR A 501 14.54 -22.74 -9.84
C THR A 501 15.32 -23.20 -8.60
N ILE A 502 16.14 -22.30 -8.05
CA ILE A 502 16.96 -22.58 -6.86
C ILE A 502 16.11 -22.40 -5.60
N LEU A 503 15.92 -23.51 -4.87
CA LEU A 503 15.12 -23.56 -3.63
C LEU A 503 15.96 -23.72 -2.35
N THR A 504 17.28 -23.57 -2.43
CA THR A 504 18.18 -23.70 -1.28
C THR A 504 17.96 -22.57 -0.28
N VAL A 505 17.90 -22.91 1.01
CA VAL A 505 17.72 -21.94 2.11
C VAL A 505 18.95 -21.97 3.01
N PRO A 506 19.66 -20.85 3.21
CA PRO A 506 20.75 -20.77 4.17
C PRO A 506 20.29 -21.12 5.60
N ALA A 507 21.12 -21.85 6.34
CA ALA A 507 20.80 -22.26 7.71
C ALA A 507 20.66 -21.07 8.67
N VAL A 508 21.47 -20.03 8.47
CA VAL A 508 21.34 -18.77 9.21
C VAL A 508 20.45 -17.83 8.40
N ARG A 509 19.37 -17.36 9.03
CA ARG A 509 18.48 -16.40 8.38
C ARG A 509 19.12 -15.02 8.28
N VAL A 510 19.66 -14.51 9.40
CA VAL A 510 20.25 -13.17 9.48
C VAL A 510 21.61 -13.22 10.18
N CYS A 511 22.63 -12.59 9.59
CA CYS A 511 23.87 -12.29 10.29
C CYS A 511 23.93 -10.80 10.72
N TYR A 512 24.70 -10.51 11.76
CA TYR A 512 24.75 -9.21 12.41
C TYR A 512 26.19 -8.73 12.56
N ALA A 513 26.49 -7.57 11.97
CA ALA A 513 27.80 -6.93 12.06
C ALA A 513 27.74 -5.71 12.97
N TYR A 514 28.55 -5.72 14.02
CA TYR A 514 28.68 -4.64 15.01
C TYR A 514 30.04 -4.76 15.71
N ASN A 515 30.71 -3.63 15.94
CA ASN A 515 31.87 -3.58 16.81
C ASN A 515 31.86 -2.29 17.65
N PRO A 516 31.95 -2.36 18.99
CA PRO A 516 31.97 -1.19 19.86
C PRO A 516 33.16 -0.25 19.62
N GLU A 517 34.28 -0.70 19.05
CA GLU A 517 35.43 0.17 18.71
C GLU A 517 35.05 1.30 17.75
N MET A 518 34.02 1.10 16.91
CA MET A 518 33.48 2.15 16.05
C MET A 518 32.96 3.36 16.85
N MET A 519 32.73 3.23 18.16
CA MET A 519 32.31 4.32 19.05
C MET A 519 33.45 5.29 19.40
N GLU A 520 34.70 4.96 19.09
CA GLU A 520 35.84 5.83 19.41
C GLU A 520 35.85 7.11 18.57
N HIS A 521 35.42 7.03 17.30
CA HIS A 521 35.21 8.20 16.44
C HIS A 521 34.10 9.09 17.01
N ARG A 522 34.46 10.28 17.51
CA ARG A 522 33.51 11.23 18.11
C ARG A 522 33.99 12.66 17.93
N ASN A 523 33.06 13.60 17.90
CA ASN A 523 33.39 15.01 17.90
C ASN A 523 33.87 15.43 19.30
N LEU A 524 35.07 16.02 19.40
CA LEU A 524 35.66 16.44 20.68
C LEU A 524 35.29 17.87 21.08
N ASP A 525 34.63 18.61 20.19
CA ASP A 525 34.30 20.02 20.36
C ASP A 525 32.80 20.26 20.52
N ASP A 526 32.00 19.48 19.79
CA ASP A 526 30.54 19.49 19.89
C ASP A 526 30.03 18.17 20.50
N LEU A 527 29.78 18.18 21.80
CA LEU A 527 29.20 17.05 22.53
C LEU A 527 27.75 16.76 22.13
N GLY A 528 27.07 17.72 21.48
CA GLY A 528 25.71 17.60 20.97
C GLY A 528 25.63 17.16 19.51
N HIS A 529 26.77 16.87 18.87
CA HIS A 529 26.84 16.54 17.46
C HIS A 529 25.92 15.34 17.13
N PRO A 530 25.07 15.43 16.07
CA PRO A 530 24.04 14.44 15.81
C PRO A 530 24.60 13.05 15.50
N GLU A 531 25.71 12.97 14.75
CA GLU A 531 26.42 11.72 14.49
C GLU A 531 27.27 11.32 15.71
N GLN A 532 26.60 10.77 16.73
CA GLN A 532 27.20 10.40 18.02
C GLN A 532 27.38 8.88 18.18
N PRO A 533 28.37 8.41 18.96
CA PRO A 533 28.58 6.99 19.25
C PRO A 533 27.36 6.24 19.81
N LYS A 534 26.50 6.95 20.56
CA LYS A 534 25.28 6.38 21.15
C LYS A 534 24.33 5.76 20.12
N ARG A 535 24.42 6.16 18.85
CA ARG A 535 23.57 5.66 17.77
C ARG A 535 23.64 4.14 17.64
N ILE A 536 24.84 3.61 17.40
CA ILE A 536 25.05 2.15 17.26
C ILE A 536 24.90 1.43 18.60
N GLN A 537 25.21 2.09 19.72
CA GLN A 537 25.06 1.53 21.06
C GLN A 537 23.59 1.27 21.41
N PHE A 538 22.71 2.22 21.13
CA PHE A 538 21.28 2.12 21.45
C PHE A 538 20.57 1.12 20.53
N ILE A 539 20.95 1.07 19.24
CA ILE A 539 20.49 0.02 18.33
C ILE A 539 20.87 -1.36 18.90
N HIS A 540 22.15 -1.56 19.25
CA HIS A 540 22.63 -2.82 19.80
C HIS A 540 21.90 -3.21 21.11
N LYS A 541 21.72 -2.24 22.02
CA LYS A 541 20.97 -2.42 23.25
C LYS A 541 19.51 -2.81 22.99
N MET A 542 18.84 -2.16 22.03
CA MET A 542 17.46 -2.50 21.71
C MET A 542 17.35 -3.90 21.10
N HIS A 543 18.31 -4.30 20.26
CA HIS A 543 18.39 -5.68 19.74
C HIS A 543 18.59 -6.69 20.86
N GLN A 544 19.36 -6.36 21.90
CA GLN A 544 19.48 -7.16 23.11
C GLN A 544 18.16 -7.22 23.88
N ASP A 545 17.50 -6.08 24.10
CA ASP A 545 16.25 -5.97 24.85
C ASP A 545 15.09 -6.72 24.14
N TYR A 546 15.08 -6.73 22.80
CA TYR A 546 14.16 -7.50 21.97
C TYR A 546 14.60 -8.97 21.76
N GLN A 547 15.71 -9.40 22.36
CA GLN A 547 16.27 -10.75 22.25
C GLN A 547 16.59 -11.18 20.81
N LEU A 548 16.89 -10.22 19.93
CA LEU A 548 17.23 -10.48 18.53
C LEU A 548 18.67 -10.97 18.35
N LEU A 549 19.60 -10.49 19.20
CA LEU A 549 21.02 -10.83 19.09
C LEU A 549 21.29 -12.34 19.18
N GLY A 550 20.50 -13.09 19.96
CA GLY A 550 20.61 -14.54 20.08
C GLY A 550 20.04 -15.33 18.91
N ARG A 551 19.32 -14.65 17.99
CA ARG A 551 18.67 -15.24 16.81
C ARG A 551 19.42 -14.91 15.51
N MET A 552 20.50 -14.13 15.59
CA MET A 552 21.35 -13.75 14.47
C MET A 552 22.75 -14.32 14.64
N LYS A 553 23.42 -14.66 13.54
CA LYS A 553 24.86 -15.00 13.57
C LYS A 553 25.67 -13.72 13.71
N GLN A 554 26.32 -13.52 14.85
CA GLN A 554 27.22 -12.38 15.04
C GLN A 554 28.50 -12.59 14.22
N LEU A 555 28.87 -11.59 13.44
CA LEU A 555 30.08 -11.61 12.62
C LEU A 555 31.24 -10.94 13.36
N SER A 556 32.45 -11.48 13.19
CA SER A 556 33.67 -10.83 13.64
C SER A 556 34.01 -9.67 12.70
N ALA A 557 33.96 -8.45 13.20
CA ALA A 557 34.38 -7.28 12.45
C ALA A 557 35.88 -7.34 12.12
N ARG A 558 36.25 -6.79 10.95
CA ARG A 558 37.65 -6.59 10.54
C ARG A 558 37.82 -5.21 9.91
N ALA A 559 39.04 -4.70 9.90
CA ALA A 559 39.38 -3.53 9.09
C ALA A 559 39.38 -3.91 7.60
N ALA A 560 38.80 -3.05 6.76
CA ALA A 560 38.98 -3.10 5.32
C ALA A 560 40.43 -2.74 4.97
N THR A 561 41.00 -3.50 4.05
CA THR A 561 42.32 -3.24 3.48
C THR A 561 42.27 -2.00 2.59
N THR A 562 43.44 -1.42 2.32
CA THR A 562 43.53 -0.27 1.41
C THR A 562 43.02 -0.62 0.00
N ASP A 563 43.25 -1.84 -0.48
CA ASP A 563 42.81 -2.27 -1.82
C ASP A 563 41.31 -2.52 -1.92
N GLU A 564 40.67 -2.87 -0.80
CA GLU A 564 39.21 -2.92 -0.70
C GLU A 564 38.61 -1.51 -0.69
N ILE A 565 39.15 -0.58 0.10
CA ILE A 565 38.64 0.80 0.13
C ILE A 565 38.84 1.49 -1.23
N CYS A 566 39.96 1.19 -1.91
CA CYS A 566 40.25 1.70 -3.24
C CYS A 566 39.35 1.16 -4.36
N LEU A 567 38.41 0.25 -4.06
CA LEU A 567 37.36 -0.12 -4.99
C LEU A 567 36.41 1.03 -5.32
N ALA A 568 36.17 1.92 -4.36
CA ALA A 568 35.26 3.06 -4.49
C ALA A 568 35.98 4.42 -4.37
N HIS A 569 37.21 4.44 -3.82
CA HIS A 569 37.93 5.68 -3.55
C HIS A 569 39.32 5.74 -4.18
N SER A 570 39.77 6.96 -4.48
CA SER A 570 41.12 7.21 -4.94
C SER A 570 42.14 6.84 -3.84
N ARG A 571 43.30 6.31 -4.25
CA ARG A 571 44.40 6.02 -3.32
C ARG A 571 44.84 7.29 -2.56
N SER A 572 44.73 8.46 -3.19
CA SER A 572 45.04 9.75 -2.58
C SER A 572 44.14 10.04 -1.38
N HIS A 573 42.82 9.90 -1.52
CA HIS A 573 41.85 10.07 -0.43
C HIS A 573 42.15 9.15 0.74
N VAL A 574 42.34 7.85 0.48
CA VAL A 574 42.66 6.86 1.53
C VAL A 574 43.94 7.22 2.28
N ASN A 575 44.97 7.68 1.56
CA ASN A 575 46.23 8.12 2.17
C ASN A 575 46.04 9.40 3.00
N THR A 576 45.25 10.36 2.53
CA THR A 576 44.92 11.59 3.26
C THR A 576 44.18 11.28 4.56
N MET A 577 43.18 10.39 4.52
CA MET A 577 42.47 9.93 5.72
C MET A 577 43.37 9.10 6.64
N ARG A 578 44.32 8.32 6.11
CA ARG A 578 45.29 7.61 6.96
C ARG A 578 46.20 8.56 7.74
N ARG A 579 46.55 9.71 7.16
CA ARG A 579 47.40 10.73 7.81
C ARG A 579 46.72 11.45 8.98
N VAL A 580 45.42 11.22 9.22
CA VAL A 580 44.72 11.64 10.45
C VAL A 580 45.30 10.93 11.68
N LEU A 581 45.85 9.73 11.51
CA LEU A 581 46.49 8.98 12.60
C LEU A 581 47.67 9.76 13.17
N GLY A 582 47.68 9.95 14.49
CA GLY A 582 48.77 10.60 15.21
C GLY A 582 48.83 12.13 15.11
N ARG A 583 47.85 12.78 14.47
CA ARG A 583 47.72 14.25 14.50
C ARG A 583 47.12 14.74 15.81
N ASP A 584 47.48 15.96 16.20
CA ASP A 584 46.87 16.64 17.33
C ASP A 584 45.48 17.19 16.98
N LYS A 585 44.80 17.75 17.99
CA LYS A 585 43.40 18.14 17.88
C LYS A 585 43.23 19.32 16.91
N GLU A 586 44.11 20.31 17.00
CA GLU A 586 44.09 21.54 16.23
C GLU A 586 44.29 21.25 14.74
N ASP A 587 45.24 20.39 14.38
CA ASP A 587 45.46 19.97 13.00
C ASP A 587 44.26 19.24 12.41
N LEU A 588 43.60 18.39 13.21
CA LEU A 588 42.40 17.66 12.78
C LEU A 588 41.21 18.58 12.55
N GLN A 589 41.03 19.59 13.40
CA GLN A 589 40.00 20.61 13.22
C GLN A 589 40.25 21.44 11.96
N ALA A 590 41.48 21.90 11.76
CA ALA A 590 41.87 22.66 10.59
C ALA A 590 41.62 21.87 9.30
N GLN A 591 41.98 20.58 9.29
CA GLN A 591 41.70 19.69 8.17
C GLN A 591 40.19 19.45 7.99
N ALA A 592 39.46 19.16 9.06
CA ALA A 592 38.01 18.91 8.99
C ALA A 592 37.24 20.12 8.44
N ALA A 593 37.65 21.34 8.80
CA ALA A 593 37.05 22.59 8.33
C ALA A 593 37.21 22.85 6.82
N THR A 594 38.10 22.12 6.15
CA THR A 594 38.23 22.17 4.67
C THR A 594 37.15 21.38 3.94
N TYR A 595 36.40 20.54 4.66
CA TYR A 595 35.34 19.69 4.11
C TYR A 595 33.96 20.16 4.58
N ASN A 596 32.93 19.79 3.82
CA ASN A 596 31.55 20.13 4.14
C ASN A 596 30.96 19.16 5.17
N SER A 597 30.65 19.66 6.37
CA SER A 597 30.02 18.90 7.45
C SER A 597 30.79 17.61 7.80
N VAL A 598 32.11 17.69 7.99
CA VAL A 598 32.95 16.58 8.44
C VAL A 598 33.60 16.95 9.77
N TYR A 599 33.70 15.99 10.68
CA TYR A 599 34.54 16.09 11.86
C TYR A 599 35.54 14.93 11.89
N LEU A 600 36.73 15.18 12.44
CA LEU A 600 37.80 14.19 12.51
C LEU A 600 38.20 13.91 13.96
N HIS A 601 38.66 12.70 14.20
CA HIS A 601 39.16 12.18 15.47
C HIS A 601 40.38 11.30 15.17
N PRO A 602 41.36 11.16 16.08
CA PRO A 602 42.50 10.26 15.86
C PRO A 602 42.10 8.81 15.48
N ALA A 603 40.95 8.34 15.97
CA ALA A 603 40.39 7.03 15.65
C ALA A 603 39.58 6.96 14.34
N THR A 604 39.36 8.08 13.63
CA THR A 604 38.48 8.16 12.44
C THR A 604 38.86 7.11 11.39
N PHE A 605 40.14 7.04 11.01
CA PHE A 605 40.57 6.08 9.99
C PHE A 605 40.32 4.63 10.42
N GLY A 606 40.68 4.28 11.65
CA GLY A 606 40.44 2.94 12.22
C GLY A 606 38.96 2.58 12.20
N CYS A 607 38.10 3.45 12.74
CA CYS A 607 36.65 3.24 12.77
C CYS A 607 36.05 3.11 11.36
N ALA A 608 36.44 3.98 10.42
CA ALA A 608 35.93 3.94 9.04
C ALA A 608 36.35 2.67 8.30
N THR A 609 37.60 2.20 8.47
CA THR A 609 38.02 0.91 7.90
C THR A 609 37.29 -0.27 8.53
N LEU A 610 37.01 -0.21 9.84
CA LEU A 610 36.26 -1.23 10.56
C LEU A 610 34.79 -1.30 10.13
N ALA A 611 34.17 -0.14 9.87
CA ALA A 611 32.81 -0.05 9.33
C ALA A 611 32.73 -0.72 7.96
N ALA A 612 33.58 -0.32 7.01
CA ALA A 612 33.63 -0.92 5.68
C ALA A 612 33.91 -2.43 5.74
N GLY A 613 34.92 -2.86 6.51
CA GLY A 613 35.28 -4.27 6.61
C GLY A 613 34.21 -5.14 7.31
N SER A 614 33.40 -4.56 8.19
CA SER A 614 32.24 -5.22 8.78
C SER A 614 31.13 -5.48 7.75
N VAL A 615 30.89 -4.54 6.83
CA VAL A 615 29.95 -4.74 5.71
C VAL A 615 30.49 -5.80 4.74
N LEU A 616 31.80 -5.83 4.48
CA LEU A 616 32.40 -6.87 3.63
C LEU A 616 32.25 -8.28 4.21
N GLN A 617 32.33 -8.43 5.54
CA GLN A 617 32.04 -9.70 6.22
C GLN A 617 30.58 -10.13 6.04
N ALA A 618 29.64 -9.18 6.01
CA ALA A 618 28.24 -9.46 5.74
C ALA A 618 28.04 -9.94 4.29
N VAL A 619 28.68 -9.26 3.31
CA VAL A 619 28.67 -9.68 1.89
C VAL A 619 29.21 -11.10 1.73
N ASP A 620 30.35 -11.37 2.35
CA ASP A 620 30.99 -12.69 2.37
C ASP A 620 30.05 -13.78 2.91
N SER A 621 29.44 -13.55 4.08
CA SER A 621 28.52 -14.50 4.72
C SER A 621 27.27 -14.74 3.86
N VAL A 622 26.73 -13.71 3.21
CA VAL A 622 25.50 -13.82 2.40
C VAL A 622 25.79 -14.51 1.06
N LEU A 623 26.81 -14.09 0.33
CA LEU A 623 27.12 -14.62 -1.00
C LEU A 623 27.74 -16.02 -0.98
N ARG A 624 28.35 -16.44 0.14
CA ARG A 624 28.78 -17.85 0.35
C ARG A 624 27.65 -18.77 0.81
N GLY A 625 26.42 -18.25 0.98
CA GLY A 625 25.27 -19.03 1.42
C GLY A 625 25.30 -19.43 2.90
N GLU A 626 26.18 -18.83 3.71
CA GLU A 626 26.23 -19.07 5.15
C GLU A 626 25.07 -18.38 5.86
N SER A 627 24.61 -17.25 5.33
CA SER A 627 23.46 -16.49 5.83
C SER A 627 22.58 -16.02 4.67
N ARG A 628 21.27 -15.91 4.89
CA ARG A 628 20.35 -15.40 3.85
C ARG A 628 20.47 -13.89 3.70
N SER A 629 20.49 -13.16 4.82
CA SER A 629 20.53 -11.69 4.83
C SER A 629 21.39 -11.17 5.99
N ALA A 630 21.59 -9.85 6.05
CA ALA A 630 22.42 -9.24 7.08
C ALA A 630 21.94 -7.86 7.56
N ILE A 631 22.27 -7.54 8.82
CA ILE A 631 22.13 -6.23 9.44
C ILE A 631 23.53 -5.72 9.83
N CYS A 632 23.92 -4.56 9.32
CA CYS A 632 25.19 -3.90 9.62
C CYS A 632 24.94 -2.64 10.48
N ASN A 633 25.13 -2.76 11.79
CA ASN A 633 25.05 -1.67 12.74
C ASN A 633 26.43 -1.00 12.87
N VAL A 634 26.78 -0.22 11.84
CA VAL A 634 28.13 0.34 11.64
C VAL A 634 28.15 1.86 11.71
N ARG A 635 29.31 2.43 12.03
CA ARG A 635 29.59 3.87 11.91
C ARG A 635 31.11 4.13 11.80
N PRO A 636 31.58 5.25 11.21
CA PRO A 636 30.82 6.34 10.59
C PRO A 636 30.03 5.91 9.33
N PRO A 637 29.03 6.71 8.89
CA PRO A 637 28.28 6.46 7.66
C PRO A 637 29.18 6.62 6.41
N GLY A 638 28.62 6.35 5.22
CA GLY A 638 29.35 6.29 3.97
C GLY A 638 28.71 6.95 2.75
N HIS A 639 27.39 7.06 2.63
CA HIS A 639 26.74 7.37 1.35
C HIS A 639 27.08 8.75 0.73
N HIS A 640 27.53 9.72 1.52
CA HIS A 640 28.01 11.02 1.04
C HIS A 640 29.48 11.03 0.62
N ALA A 641 30.29 10.06 1.04
CA ALA A 641 31.73 10.06 0.76
C ALA A 641 31.99 9.91 -0.74
N GLU A 642 32.62 10.94 -1.30
CA GLU A 642 32.95 11.04 -2.72
C GLU A 642 34.14 10.11 -3.09
N PRO A 643 34.39 9.86 -4.38
CA PRO A 643 35.55 9.09 -4.81
C PRO A 643 36.88 9.61 -4.24
N ASP A 644 37.03 10.90 -4.00
CA ASP A 644 38.31 11.52 -3.62
C ASP A 644 38.29 12.37 -2.34
N GLN A 645 37.16 12.48 -1.64
CA GLN A 645 37.07 13.29 -0.40
C GLN A 645 35.95 12.82 0.56
N PRO A 646 36.06 13.11 1.87
CA PRO A 646 34.97 12.90 2.82
C PRO A 646 33.92 14.01 2.71
N HIS A 647 32.67 13.73 3.10
CA HIS A 647 31.56 14.68 3.04
C HIS A 647 30.43 14.24 3.98
N GLY A 648 29.72 15.17 4.63
CA GLY A 648 28.49 14.85 5.37
C GLY A 648 28.64 13.71 6.39
N PHE A 649 29.63 13.83 7.27
CA PHE A 649 30.06 12.80 8.25
C PHE A 649 30.66 11.51 7.66
N CYS A 650 30.56 11.30 6.35
CA CYS A 650 30.99 10.09 5.68
C CYS A 650 32.48 10.17 5.32
N ILE A 651 33.22 9.11 5.66
CA ILE A 651 34.68 9.03 5.42
C ILE A 651 34.98 8.13 4.21
N PHE A 652 34.41 6.93 4.21
CA PHE A 652 34.45 5.97 3.11
C PHE A 652 33.04 5.46 2.87
N ASN A 653 32.68 5.26 1.60
CA ASN A 653 31.37 4.79 1.19
C ASN A 653 31.28 3.26 1.39
N ASN A 654 30.85 2.86 2.58
CA ASN A 654 30.78 1.46 3.01
C ASN A 654 29.96 0.58 2.03
N VAL A 655 28.82 1.09 1.57
CA VAL A 655 27.91 0.38 0.67
C VAL A 655 28.47 0.31 -0.75
N ALA A 656 29.09 1.38 -1.25
CA ALA A 656 29.73 1.36 -2.57
C ALA A 656 30.95 0.43 -2.62
N ILE A 657 31.76 0.41 -1.57
CA ILE A 657 32.87 -0.56 -1.43
C ILE A 657 32.32 -1.99 -1.46
N ALA A 658 31.23 -2.25 -0.74
CA ALA A 658 30.58 -3.57 -0.69
C ALA A 658 30.04 -4.01 -2.07
N ALA A 659 29.40 -3.11 -2.82
CA ALA A 659 28.91 -3.40 -4.17
C ALA A 659 30.05 -3.76 -5.13
N GLN A 660 31.11 -2.95 -5.16
CA GLN A 660 32.28 -3.22 -6.00
C GLN A 660 33.03 -4.49 -5.57
N TYR A 661 33.09 -4.78 -4.28
CA TYR A 661 33.68 -6.01 -3.75
C TYR A 661 32.87 -7.23 -4.19
N ALA A 662 31.54 -7.18 -4.12
CA ALA A 662 30.67 -8.24 -4.60
C ALA A 662 30.84 -8.48 -6.12
N ILE A 663 30.97 -7.42 -6.92
CA ILE A 663 31.23 -7.53 -8.36
C ILE A 663 32.61 -8.14 -8.63
N ARG A 664 33.65 -7.71 -7.90
CA ARG A 664 35.04 -8.15 -8.12
C ARG A 664 35.29 -9.58 -7.64
N GLU A 665 34.90 -9.91 -6.41
CA GLU A 665 35.23 -11.18 -5.75
C GLU A 665 34.24 -12.30 -6.07
N PHE A 666 32.95 -11.96 -6.23
CA PHE A 666 31.89 -12.94 -6.47
C PHE A 666 31.34 -12.90 -7.91
N GLY A 667 31.84 -11.98 -8.74
CA GLY A 667 31.54 -11.95 -10.17
C GLY A 667 30.13 -11.46 -10.51
N LEU A 668 29.41 -10.86 -9.55
CA LEU A 668 28.03 -10.37 -9.74
C LEU A 668 27.94 -9.39 -10.92
N LYS A 669 26.82 -9.46 -11.63
CA LYS A 669 26.50 -8.61 -12.77
C LYS A 669 25.52 -7.51 -12.40
N ARG A 670 24.68 -7.73 -11.38
CA ARG A 670 23.60 -6.81 -11.02
C ARG A 670 23.50 -6.66 -9.51
N VAL A 671 23.85 -5.48 -9.00
CA VAL A 671 23.72 -5.10 -7.58
C VAL A 671 22.77 -3.92 -7.48
N LEU A 672 21.72 -4.04 -6.68
CA LEU A 672 20.83 -2.93 -6.35
C LEU A 672 21.35 -2.26 -5.08
N ILE A 673 21.56 -0.94 -5.12
CA ILE A 673 21.72 -0.10 -3.95
C ILE A 673 20.45 0.75 -3.83
N LEU A 674 19.69 0.53 -2.75
CA LEU A 674 18.58 1.40 -2.39
C LEU A 674 18.97 2.29 -1.22
N ASP A 675 18.83 3.59 -1.39
CA ASP A 675 19.05 4.59 -0.36
C ASP A 675 17.72 5.21 0.06
N TRP A 676 17.36 5.01 1.32
CA TRP A 676 16.17 5.63 1.93
C TRP A 676 16.54 6.64 3.02
N ASP A 677 17.83 6.98 3.14
CA ASP A 677 18.28 8.11 3.94
C ASP A 677 17.59 9.38 3.43
N VAL A 678 17.23 10.28 4.34
CA VAL A 678 16.52 11.51 3.95
C VAL A 678 17.38 12.43 3.10
N HIS A 679 18.69 12.25 3.10
CA HIS A 679 19.62 12.98 2.24
C HIS A 679 19.97 12.16 1.01
N HIS A 680 20.13 12.85 -0.11
CA HIS A 680 20.66 12.22 -1.33
C HIS A 680 22.10 11.74 -1.08
N GLY A 681 22.35 10.45 -1.30
CA GLY A 681 23.70 9.86 -1.26
C GLY A 681 24.55 10.23 -2.48
N ASN A 682 24.95 11.50 -2.58
CA ASN A 682 25.75 12.05 -3.69
C ASN A 682 27.01 11.24 -4.01
N GLY A 683 27.74 10.81 -2.98
CA GLY A 683 28.95 10.00 -3.16
C GLY A 683 28.65 8.66 -3.84
N THR A 684 27.59 7.98 -3.41
CA THR A 684 27.15 6.72 -4.04
C THR A 684 26.78 6.92 -5.50
N GLN A 685 26.00 7.97 -5.80
CA GLN A 685 25.63 8.32 -7.17
C GLN A 685 26.88 8.54 -8.04
N HIS A 686 27.82 9.39 -7.62
CA HIS A 686 29.00 9.70 -8.42
C HIS A 686 29.92 8.49 -8.64
N ILE A 687 30.04 7.59 -7.66
CA ILE A 687 30.84 6.36 -7.80
C ILE A 687 30.27 5.43 -8.88
N PHE A 688 28.95 5.37 -9.05
CA PHE A 688 28.27 4.44 -9.95
C PHE A 688 27.63 5.07 -11.18
N GLU A 689 27.71 6.38 -11.35
CA GLU A 689 26.97 7.13 -12.35
C GLU A 689 27.15 6.60 -13.78
N SER A 690 28.30 5.99 -14.09
CA SER A 690 28.60 5.38 -15.40
C SER A 690 28.57 3.85 -15.43
N ASN A 691 28.22 3.18 -14.33
CA ASN A 691 28.35 1.73 -14.15
C ASN A 691 26.98 1.01 -14.23
N PRO A 692 26.63 0.35 -15.35
CA PRO A 692 25.35 -0.36 -15.50
C PRO A 692 25.20 -1.63 -14.65
N LYS A 693 26.26 -2.09 -13.98
CA LYS A 693 26.18 -3.26 -13.08
C LYS A 693 25.55 -2.91 -11.73
N VAL A 694 25.48 -1.62 -11.41
CA VAL A 694 24.92 -1.13 -10.16
C VAL A 694 23.76 -0.22 -10.48
N LEU A 695 22.57 -0.60 -10.01
CA LEU A 695 21.40 0.26 -10.02
C LEU A 695 21.36 0.99 -8.67
N TYR A 696 21.46 2.31 -8.69
CA TYR A 696 21.27 3.16 -7.51
C TYR A 696 19.89 3.81 -7.56
N ILE A 697 19.09 3.58 -6.51
CA ILE A 697 17.80 4.25 -6.32
C ILE A 697 17.86 5.01 -5.00
N SER A 698 17.49 6.30 -5.00
CA SER A 698 17.49 7.12 -3.79
C SER A 698 16.14 7.82 -3.59
N VAL A 699 15.58 7.70 -2.39
CA VAL A 699 14.36 8.38 -1.95
C VAL A 699 14.75 9.38 -0.86
N HIS A 700 14.75 10.67 -1.18
CA HIS A 700 15.35 11.68 -0.30
C HIS A 700 14.60 13.00 -0.36
N ARG A 701 14.79 13.86 0.65
CA ARG A 701 14.32 15.24 0.64
C ARG A 701 15.24 16.09 -0.21
N TYR A 702 14.66 16.82 -1.15
CA TYR A 702 15.38 17.62 -2.13
C TYR A 702 15.08 19.12 -1.97
N GLU A 703 13.81 19.47 -1.74
CA GLU A 703 13.33 20.87 -1.64
C GLU A 703 13.89 21.77 -2.76
N ASN A 704 13.74 21.30 -4.00
CA ASN A 704 14.26 21.97 -5.20
C ASN A 704 15.76 22.30 -5.11
N GLY A 705 16.57 21.37 -4.57
CA GLY A 705 18.02 21.49 -4.47
C GLY A 705 18.52 22.31 -3.28
N THR A 706 17.65 22.70 -2.36
CA THR A 706 18.02 23.49 -1.18
C THR A 706 18.33 22.65 0.06
N PHE A 707 17.86 21.39 0.09
CA PHE A 707 18.17 20.44 1.16
C PHE A 707 19.56 19.81 0.97
N PHE A 708 20.25 19.45 2.05
CA PHE A 708 21.62 18.90 1.98
C PHE A 708 21.65 17.60 1.15
N PRO A 709 22.65 17.38 0.27
CA PRO A 709 23.91 18.12 0.09
C PRO A 709 23.83 19.42 -0.74
N LYS A 710 22.63 19.80 -1.18
CA LYS A 710 22.31 20.92 -2.08
C LYS A 710 22.80 20.70 -3.52
N GLY A 711 22.20 21.43 -4.43
CA GLY A 711 22.52 21.36 -5.86
C GLY A 711 21.57 20.45 -6.63
N PRO A 712 21.78 20.31 -7.95
CA PRO A 712 20.85 19.65 -8.86
C PRO A 712 20.99 18.12 -8.90
N ASP A 713 22.09 17.56 -8.39
CA ASP A 713 22.47 16.16 -8.61
C ASP A 713 21.46 15.14 -8.04
N GLY A 714 20.71 15.54 -7.01
CA GLY A 714 19.64 14.72 -6.42
C GLY A 714 18.29 14.81 -7.15
N ASN A 715 18.17 15.55 -8.25
CA ASN A 715 16.88 15.70 -8.93
C ASN A 715 16.52 14.48 -9.81
N TYR A 716 15.24 14.35 -10.16
CA TYR A 716 14.68 13.21 -10.90
C TYR A 716 15.21 13.08 -12.34
N ASP A 717 15.70 14.17 -12.93
CA ASP A 717 16.26 14.23 -14.28
C ASP A 717 17.73 13.78 -14.36
N VAL A 718 18.36 13.51 -13.20
CA VAL A 718 19.72 12.96 -13.12
C VAL A 718 19.66 11.44 -13.16
N VAL A 719 19.81 10.89 -14.36
CA VAL A 719 19.58 9.47 -14.66
C VAL A 719 20.83 8.62 -14.81
N GLY A 720 22.01 9.17 -14.51
CA GLY A 720 23.30 8.54 -14.77
C GLY A 720 23.92 9.01 -16.09
N LYS A 721 25.16 8.57 -16.35
CA LYS A 721 26.00 9.00 -17.47
C LYS A 721 26.44 7.82 -18.32
N HIS A 722 26.66 8.06 -19.61
CA HIS A 722 27.22 7.07 -20.53
C HIS A 722 26.45 5.73 -20.47
N THR A 723 27.16 4.62 -20.23
CA THR A 723 26.58 3.29 -20.08
C THR A 723 25.75 3.11 -18.82
N GLY A 724 25.87 4.00 -17.84
CA GLY A 724 25.07 4.01 -16.60
C GLY A 724 23.77 4.81 -16.70
N ALA A 725 23.45 5.42 -17.85
CA ALA A 725 22.17 6.11 -18.03
C ALA A 725 20.98 5.14 -17.85
N GLY A 726 20.01 5.52 -17.03
CA GLY A 726 18.89 4.70 -16.55
C GLY A 726 19.18 3.97 -15.22
N PHE A 727 20.45 3.75 -14.87
CA PHE A 727 20.85 3.00 -13.65
C PHE A 727 21.03 3.90 -12.42
N ASN A 728 20.64 5.17 -12.51
CA ASN A 728 20.54 6.09 -11.39
C ASN A 728 19.11 6.65 -11.34
N VAL A 729 18.40 6.43 -10.23
CA VAL A 729 17.01 6.83 -10.05
C VAL A 729 16.88 7.65 -8.79
N ASN A 730 16.60 8.94 -8.93
CA ASN A 730 16.35 9.84 -7.81
C ASN A 730 14.84 10.10 -7.67
N ILE A 731 14.33 10.00 -6.45
CA ILE A 731 12.95 10.32 -6.06
C ILE A 731 12.99 11.50 -5.06
N PRO A 732 12.95 12.75 -5.57
CA PRO A 732 13.26 13.95 -4.77
C PRO A 732 12.01 14.58 -4.11
N TRP A 733 11.86 14.45 -2.80
CA TRP A 733 10.78 15.08 -2.06
C TRP A 733 10.95 16.60 -1.95
N ASN A 734 10.01 17.33 -2.56
CA ASN A 734 10.03 18.80 -2.58
C ASN A 734 9.28 19.46 -1.41
N LYS A 735 8.76 18.65 -0.48
CA LYS A 735 8.13 19.09 0.76
C LYS A 735 8.53 18.17 1.92
N LYS A 736 8.68 18.77 3.11
CA LYS A 736 8.75 18.04 4.38
C LYS A 736 7.43 17.33 4.71
N GLY A 737 7.50 16.39 5.64
CA GLY A 737 6.33 15.71 6.20
C GLY A 737 5.86 14.47 5.44
N MET A 738 6.62 14.02 4.42
CA MET A 738 6.41 12.71 3.78
C MET A 738 6.44 11.61 4.84
N GLY A 739 5.48 10.68 4.79
CA GLY A 739 5.38 9.56 5.72
C GLY A 739 5.28 8.22 5.00
N ASP A 740 4.70 7.25 5.70
CA ASP A 740 4.64 5.86 5.22
C ASP A 740 3.89 5.73 3.89
N LEU A 741 2.81 6.50 3.68
CA LEU A 741 2.03 6.43 2.44
C LEU A 741 2.85 6.90 1.23
N GLU A 742 3.52 8.05 1.35
CA GLU A 742 4.28 8.62 0.25
C GLU A 742 5.48 7.75 -0.12
N TYR A 743 6.20 7.23 0.88
CA TYR A 743 7.28 6.25 0.64
C TYR A 743 6.74 4.95 0.06
N ALA A 744 5.62 4.43 0.55
CA ALA A 744 5.06 3.21 0.03
C ALA A 744 4.59 3.36 -1.43
N LEU A 745 4.02 4.51 -1.79
CA LEU A 745 3.73 4.83 -3.20
C LEU A 745 5.01 4.89 -4.03
N ALA A 746 6.08 5.52 -3.55
CA ALA A 746 7.38 5.50 -4.24
C ALA A 746 7.87 4.08 -4.48
N PHE A 747 7.72 3.20 -3.48
CA PHE A 747 8.10 1.80 -3.59
C PHE A 747 7.29 1.05 -4.65
N GLN A 748 5.97 1.14 -4.60
CA GLN A 748 5.12 0.38 -5.51
C GLN A 748 5.12 0.95 -6.93
N GLN A 749 5.29 2.26 -7.10
CA GLN A 749 5.18 2.92 -8.40
C GLN A 749 6.52 3.07 -9.13
N ILE A 750 7.66 3.00 -8.43
CA ILE A 750 8.98 3.24 -9.02
C ILE A 750 10.00 2.18 -8.56
N VAL A 751 10.25 2.06 -7.26
CA VAL A 751 11.37 1.25 -6.74
C VAL A 751 11.21 -0.23 -7.10
N MET A 752 10.09 -0.85 -6.72
CA MET A 752 9.85 -2.27 -6.93
C MET A 752 9.68 -2.63 -8.41
N PRO A 753 8.94 -1.87 -9.26
CA PRO A 753 8.88 -2.13 -10.69
C PRO A 753 10.27 -2.18 -11.32
N ILE A 754 11.10 -1.15 -11.10
CA ILE A 754 12.46 -1.07 -11.64
C ILE A 754 13.34 -2.20 -11.08
N ALA A 755 13.25 -2.47 -9.77
CA ALA A 755 14.07 -3.52 -9.15
C ALA A 755 13.72 -4.92 -9.67
N TYR A 756 12.46 -5.19 -9.98
CA TYR A 756 12.04 -6.45 -10.60
C TYR A 756 12.52 -6.56 -12.06
N GLU A 757 12.43 -5.49 -12.85
CA GLU A 757 12.97 -5.44 -14.22
C GLU A 757 14.50 -5.58 -14.23
N PHE A 758 15.20 -5.00 -13.25
CA PHE A 758 16.65 -5.13 -13.09
C PHE A 758 17.10 -6.51 -12.59
N GLN A 759 16.25 -7.22 -11.84
CA GLN A 759 16.51 -8.58 -11.33
C GLN A 759 17.88 -8.70 -10.61
N PRO A 760 18.10 -7.96 -9.49
CA PRO A 760 19.40 -7.93 -8.81
C PRO A 760 19.81 -9.29 -8.24
N GLU A 761 21.11 -9.50 -8.15
CA GLU A 761 21.72 -10.68 -7.52
C GLU A 761 22.09 -10.42 -6.05
N LEU A 762 22.14 -9.15 -5.65
CA LEU A 762 22.32 -8.68 -4.27
C LEU A 762 21.62 -7.34 -4.10
N VAL A 763 20.92 -7.17 -2.98
CA VAL A 763 20.35 -5.88 -2.56
C VAL A 763 21.14 -5.35 -1.37
N LEU A 764 21.69 -4.15 -1.52
CA LEU A 764 22.30 -3.37 -0.45
C LEU A 764 21.38 -2.20 -0.13
N VAL A 765 21.12 -1.97 1.16
CA VAL A 765 20.32 -0.83 1.61
C VAL A 765 21.22 0.14 2.37
N SER A 766 21.36 1.35 1.84
CA SER A 766 21.87 2.52 2.55
C SER A 766 20.78 2.98 3.51
N ALA A 767 20.84 2.48 4.74
CA ALA A 767 19.73 2.56 5.69
C ALA A 767 19.89 3.74 6.65
N GLY A 768 19.58 4.94 6.15
CA GLY A 768 19.39 6.13 6.97
C GLY A 768 18.02 6.15 7.63
N PHE A 769 17.96 6.39 8.93
CA PHE A 769 16.70 6.52 9.67
C PHE A 769 16.42 7.96 10.07
N ASP A 770 16.95 8.93 9.32
CA ASP A 770 16.71 10.36 9.49
C ASP A 770 15.44 10.84 8.77
N ALA A 771 14.86 10.04 7.87
CA ALA A 771 13.48 10.28 7.40
C ALA A 771 12.42 9.83 8.44
N ALA A 772 12.85 9.21 9.54
CA ALA A 772 11.96 8.69 10.56
C ALA A 772 11.25 9.79 11.35
N ILE A 773 10.06 9.46 11.84
CA ILE A 773 9.32 10.32 12.77
C ILE A 773 10.19 10.64 14.01
N GLY A 774 10.25 11.93 14.35
CA GLY A 774 11.01 12.41 15.51
C GLY A 774 12.50 12.63 15.27
N ASP A 775 13.01 12.40 14.06
CA ASP A 775 14.39 12.78 13.72
C ASP A 775 14.56 14.32 13.67
N PRO A 776 15.65 14.87 14.24
CA PRO A 776 15.86 16.32 14.26
C PRO A 776 16.24 16.94 12.92
N LEU A 777 16.74 16.16 11.94
CA LEU A 777 17.29 16.71 10.69
C LEU A 777 16.36 16.49 9.48
N GLY A 778 15.74 15.32 9.34
CA GLY A 778 15.04 14.99 8.09
C GLY A 778 13.69 15.67 7.89
N GLY A 779 12.90 15.85 8.94
CA GLY A 779 11.57 16.48 8.86
C GLY A 779 10.51 15.67 8.11
N CYS A 780 10.75 14.38 7.89
CA CYS A 780 9.78 13.39 7.42
C CYS A 780 9.10 12.68 8.61
N LYS A 781 8.18 11.75 8.32
CA LYS A 781 7.31 11.08 9.30
C LYS A 781 7.23 9.58 9.05
N VAL A 782 8.27 8.96 8.51
CA VAL A 782 8.30 7.51 8.29
C VAL A 782 8.33 6.81 9.65
N SER A 783 7.41 5.87 9.86
CA SER A 783 7.33 5.09 11.10
C SER A 783 8.38 3.97 11.12
N PRO A 784 8.77 3.45 12.30
CA PRO A 784 9.59 2.24 12.38
C PRO A 784 8.99 1.06 11.60
N GLU A 785 7.67 0.91 11.63
CA GLU A 785 6.92 -0.12 10.91
C GLU A 785 7.08 0.03 9.40
N GLY A 786 7.07 1.27 8.89
CA GLY A 786 7.30 1.59 7.48
C GLY A 786 8.64 1.01 6.98
N TYR A 787 9.73 1.24 7.72
CA TYR A 787 11.04 0.65 7.38
C TYR A 787 11.04 -0.88 7.43
N GLY A 788 10.31 -1.48 8.37
CA GLY A 788 10.08 -2.92 8.42
C GLY A 788 9.37 -3.46 7.17
N LEU A 789 8.37 -2.73 6.67
CA LEU A 789 7.62 -3.05 5.45
C LEU A 789 8.49 -2.89 4.19
N PHE A 790 9.25 -1.81 4.07
CA PHE A 790 10.16 -1.58 2.94
C PHE A 790 11.23 -2.67 2.85
N THR A 791 11.82 -3.03 4.00
CA THR A 791 12.75 -4.17 4.10
C THR A 791 12.12 -5.47 3.59
N HIS A 792 10.83 -5.68 3.89
CA HIS A 792 10.12 -6.89 3.50
C HIS A 792 9.93 -7.00 2.00
N TRP A 793 9.49 -5.92 1.35
CA TRP A 793 9.32 -5.91 -0.11
C TRP A 793 10.63 -6.18 -0.84
N LEU A 794 11.73 -5.56 -0.39
CA LEU A 794 13.05 -5.80 -0.96
C LEU A 794 13.55 -7.23 -0.73
N SER A 795 13.12 -7.90 0.35
CA SER A 795 13.51 -9.27 0.66
C SER A 795 12.96 -10.33 -0.32
N ALA A 796 12.03 -9.95 -1.21
CA ALA A 796 11.56 -10.80 -2.30
C ALA A 796 12.59 -10.90 -3.45
N LEU A 797 13.49 -9.92 -3.56
CA LEU A 797 14.48 -9.85 -4.62
C LEU A 797 15.72 -10.69 -4.28
N ALA A 798 16.53 -10.99 -5.29
CA ALA A 798 17.84 -11.62 -5.13
C ALA A 798 17.85 -12.92 -4.29
N GLY A 799 16.76 -13.69 -4.28
CA GLY A 799 16.65 -14.88 -3.43
C GLY A 799 16.69 -14.58 -1.93
N GLY A 800 16.29 -13.36 -1.53
CA GLY A 800 16.36 -12.87 -0.16
C GLY A 800 17.74 -12.40 0.29
N ARG A 801 18.70 -12.22 -0.64
CA ARG A 801 20.03 -11.67 -0.36
C ARG A 801 19.96 -10.15 -0.23
N ILE A 802 19.65 -9.72 0.98
CA ILE A 802 19.56 -8.30 1.37
C ILE A 802 20.51 -8.00 2.53
N ILE A 803 21.22 -6.88 2.45
CA ILE A 803 22.13 -6.39 3.49
C ILE A 803 21.75 -4.94 3.81
N VAL A 804 21.30 -4.71 5.05
CA VAL A 804 20.86 -3.38 5.52
C VAL A 804 21.98 -2.74 6.32
N CYS A 805 22.51 -1.61 5.85
CA CYS A 805 23.67 -0.93 6.45
C CYS A 805 23.29 0.43 7.02
N LEU A 806 23.54 0.67 8.31
CA LEU A 806 23.24 1.96 8.93
C LEU A 806 24.00 3.12 8.26
N GLU A 807 23.26 4.15 7.84
CA GLU A 807 23.78 5.43 7.33
C GLU A 807 23.44 6.57 8.31
N GLY A 808 22.52 7.48 7.96
CA GLY A 808 22.02 8.57 8.81
C GLY A 808 21.00 8.14 9.88
N GLY A 809 20.31 9.12 10.46
CA GLY A 809 19.38 8.95 11.58
C GLY A 809 20.00 9.30 12.93
N TYR A 810 19.43 10.30 13.60
CA TYR A 810 20.09 11.05 14.66
C TYR A 810 19.27 11.13 15.95
N ASN A 811 17.99 10.76 15.90
CA ASN A 811 17.23 10.41 17.09
C ASN A 811 17.50 8.95 17.49
N VAL A 812 18.24 8.74 18.59
CA VAL A 812 18.63 7.40 19.06
C VAL A 812 17.46 6.46 19.33
N ASN A 813 16.26 6.96 19.64
CA ASN A 813 15.07 6.12 19.80
C ASN A 813 14.50 5.72 18.45
N SER A 814 14.29 6.69 17.54
CA SER A 814 13.73 6.43 16.21
C SER A 814 14.57 5.43 15.42
N ILE A 815 15.90 5.62 15.38
CA ILE A 815 16.81 4.71 14.68
C ILE A 815 16.82 3.30 15.29
N SER A 816 16.70 3.21 16.61
CA SER A 816 16.72 1.92 17.31
C SER A 816 15.46 1.13 16.98
N TYR A 817 14.29 1.76 17.04
CA TYR A 817 13.03 1.10 16.67
C TYR A 817 13.01 0.73 15.19
N ALA A 818 13.43 1.63 14.30
CA ALA A 818 13.42 1.37 12.86
C ALA A 818 14.35 0.22 12.47
N MET A 819 15.62 0.23 12.91
CA MET A 819 16.56 -0.88 12.65
C MET A 819 16.08 -2.20 13.29
N THR A 820 15.42 -2.13 14.45
CA THR A 820 14.81 -3.30 15.10
C THR A 820 13.67 -3.85 14.24
N MET A 821 12.83 -3.01 13.63
CA MET A 821 11.76 -3.48 12.72
C MET A 821 12.33 -4.12 11.46
N CYS A 822 13.37 -3.53 10.84
CA CYS A 822 14.07 -4.16 9.71
C CYS A 822 14.60 -5.54 10.08
N THR A 823 15.21 -5.66 11.26
CA THR A 823 15.78 -6.93 11.76
C THR A 823 14.71 -7.97 12.03
N LYS A 824 13.60 -7.59 12.67
CA LYS A 824 12.45 -8.47 12.89
C LYS A 824 11.88 -8.99 11.57
N THR A 825 11.71 -8.11 10.58
CA THR A 825 11.29 -8.48 9.23
C THR A 825 12.20 -9.55 8.63
N LEU A 826 13.53 -9.33 8.64
CA LEU A 826 14.49 -10.28 8.08
C LEU A 826 14.53 -11.61 8.84
N LEU A 827 14.30 -11.59 10.16
CA LEU A 827 14.13 -12.80 10.98
C LEU A 827 12.81 -13.54 10.71
N GLY A 828 11.89 -12.95 9.94
CA GLY A 828 10.59 -13.54 9.63
C GLY A 828 9.50 -13.22 10.65
N ASP A 829 9.78 -12.41 11.66
CA ASP A 829 8.80 -12.02 12.68
C ASP A 829 7.70 -11.13 12.10
N PRO A 830 6.45 -11.22 12.60
CA PRO A 830 5.43 -10.22 12.34
C PRO A 830 5.92 -8.82 12.72
N VAL A 831 5.69 -7.86 11.83
CA VAL A 831 5.83 -6.43 12.08
C VAL A 831 4.44 -5.82 11.89
N PRO A 832 3.96 -4.95 12.79
CA PRO A 832 2.66 -4.33 12.65
C PRO A 832 2.57 -3.57 11.32
N THR A 833 1.38 -3.56 10.72
CA THR A 833 1.18 -2.76 9.50
C THR A 833 1.29 -1.26 9.85
N PRO A 834 2.05 -0.45 9.09
CA PRO A 834 2.14 0.99 9.33
C PRO A 834 0.75 1.63 9.32
N LEU A 835 0.47 2.50 10.29
CA LEU A 835 -0.83 3.16 10.40
C LEU A 835 -0.95 4.27 9.35
N LEU A 836 -1.43 3.91 8.18
CA LEU A 836 -1.83 4.82 7.13
C LEU A 836 -3.16 5.43 7.58
N GLY A 837 -3.11 6.63 8.19
CA GLY A 837 -4.21 7.19 8.97
C GLY A 837 -5.58 6.95 8.32
N VAL A 838 -6.36 6.02 8.89
CA VAL A 838 -7.69 5.53 8.45
C VAL A 838 -8.70 6.66 8.18
N VAL A 839 -8.39 7.87 8.66
CA VAL A 839 -9.14 9.12 8.43
C VAL A 839 -8.88 9.72 7.03
N ALA A 840 -8.08 9.07 6.17
CA ALA A 840 -7.70 9.59 4.85
C ALA A 840 -8.91 9.88 3.95
N LEU A 841 -9.95 9.06 3.95
CA LEU A 841 -11.13 9.27 3.09
C LEU A 841 -11.97 10.51 3.47
N THR A 842 -11.82 11.05 4.69
CA THR A 842 -12.64 12.19 5.18
C THR A 842 -11.88 13.52 5.27
N ARG A 843 -10.55 13.51 5.11
CA ARG A 843 -9.71 14.72 5.16
C ARG A 843 -9.18 15.07 3.78
N PRO A 844 -9.04 16.37 3.43
CA PRO A 844 -8.40 16.74 2.19
C PRO A 844 -6.95 16.20 2.14
N PRO A 845 -6.42 15.89 0.95
CA PRO A 845 -5.03 15.53 0.79
C PRO A 845 -4.07 16.58 1.38
N THR A 846 -2.96 16.12 1.96
CA THR A 846 -1.95 17.03 2.53
C THR A 846 -1.09 17.63 1.42
N THR A 847 -0.44 18.77 1.69
CA THR A 847 0.53 19.34 0.76
C THR A 847 1.70 18.40 0.46
N ALA A 848 2.11 17.58 1.44
CA ALA A 848 3.14 16.56 1.24
C ALA A 848 2.68 15.50 0.25
N PHE A 849 1.45 15.00 0.42
CA PHE A 849 0.86 14.03 -0.50
C PHE A 849 0.74 14.57 -1.93
N GLN A 850 0.27 15.80 -2.11
CA GLN A 850 0.20 16.43 -3.44
C GLN A 850 1.57 16.57 -4.10
N SER A 851 2.56 17.05 -3.35
CA SER A 851 3.94 17.16 -3.83
C SER A 851 4.56 15.79 -4.11
N CYS A 852 4.16 14.73 -3.39
CA CYS A 852 4.56 13.36 -3.68
C CYS A 852 4.04 12.93 -5.04
N LEU A 853 2.74 13.12 -5.34
CA LEU A 853 2.18 12.78 -6.65
C LEU A 853 2.90 13.50 -7.80
N GLU A 854 3.14 14.81 -7.66
CA GLU A 854 3.90 15.60 -8.63
C GLU A 854 5.31 15.03 -8.84
N THR A 855 6.01 14.70 -7.74
CA THR A 855 7.35 14.12 -7.79
C THR A 855 7.35 12.78 -8.51
N LEU A 856 6.41 11.88 -8.17
CA LEU A 856 6.31 10.56 -8.77
C LEU A 856 5.96 10.65 -10.27
N GLN A 857 5.09 11.57 -10.67
CA GLN A 857 4.78 11.84 -12.08
C GLN A 857 6.04 12.22 -12.86
N CYS A 858 6.81 13.21 -12.37
CA CYS A 858 8.06 13.63 -13.02
C CYS A 858 9.09 12.50 -13.08
N CYS A 859 9.23 11.73 -12.00
CA CYS A 859 10.14 10.59 -11.97
C CYS A 859 9.75 9.55 -13.02
N VAL A 860 8.47 9.17 -13.10
CA VAL A 860 8.05 8.17 -14.09
C VAL A 860 8.18 8.70 -15.52
N GLU A 861 7.86 9.96 -15.78
CA GLU A 861 8.01 10.57 -17.11
C GLU A 861 9.44 10.45 -17.64
N VAL A 862 10.43 10.65 -16.77
CA VAL A 862 11.85 10.47 -17.10
C VAL A 862 12.23 8.98 -17.17
N GLN A 863 11.87 8.19 -16.15
CA GLN A 863 12.38 6.84 -15.98
C GLN A 863 11.75 5.81 -16.93
N ARG A 864 10.53 6.01 -17.42
CA ARG A 864 9.85 5.12 -18.40
C ARG A 864 10.60 4.98 -19.73
N GLN A 865 11.54 5.89 -20.00
CA GLN A 865 12.42 5.81 -21.17
C GLN A 865 13.38 4.62 -21.05
N TYR A 866 13.80 4.30 -19.83
CA TYR A 866 14.78 3.26 -19.49
C TYR A 866 14.13 1.97 -18.99
N TRP A 867 13.03 2.09 -18.23
CA TRP A 867 12.37 0.98 -17.54
C TRP A 867 10.95 0.80 -18.04
N LYS A 868 10.68 -0.31 -18.72
CA LYS A 868 9.38 -0.58 -19.36
C LYS A 868 8.30 -0.97 -18.37
N SER A 869 8.66 -1.37 -17.17
CA SER A 869 7.75 -1.59 -16.05
C SER A 869 6.97 -0.33 -15.63
N LEU A 870 7.39 0.87 -16.07
CA LEU A 870 6.80 2.15 -15.69
C LEU A 870 5.85 2.77 -16.73
N GLU A 871 5.48 2.04 -17.78
CA GLU A 871 4.71 2.60 -18.92
C GLU A 871 3.34 3.21 -18.50
N PHE A 872 2.76 2.80 -17.37
CA PHE A 872 1.40 3.15 -16.91
C PHE A 872 1.16 4.63 -16.58
N VAL A 873 2.11 5.31 -15.93
CA VAL A 873 1.86 6.65 -15.35
C VAL A 873 1.92 7.75 -16.40
N GLY A 874 2.49 7.44 -17.57
CA GLY A 874 2.55 8.36 -18.70
C GLY A 874 1.20 8.65 -19.37
N TYR A 875 0.13 7.98 -18.95
CA TYR A 875 -1.21 8.17 -19.50
C TYR A 875 -2.06 9.06 -18.60
N ARG A 876 -2.69 10.07 -19.22
CA ARG A 876 -3.76 10.87 -18.61
C ARG A 876 -5.10 10.16 -18.81
N LEU A 877 -5.96 10.24 -17.80
CA LEU A 877 -7.31 9.68 -17.80
C LEU A 877 -8.38 10.78 -18.07
N PRO A 878 -9.54 10.47 -18.66
CA PRO A 878 -10.56 11.48 -18.90
C PRO A 878 -11.12 12.07 -17.60
N HIS A 879 -11.39 13.38 -17.62
CA HIS A 879 -12.01 14.12 -16.53
C HIS A 879 -13.53 13.94 -16.58
N GLY A 880 -14.13 13.63 -15.43
CA GLY A 880 -15.58 13.42 -15.32
C GLY A 880 -16.01 11.99 -15.64
N TYR A 881 -17.10 11.57 -14.99
CA TYR A 881 -17.72 10.27 -15.18
C TYR A 881 -18.63 10.34 -16.42
N GLN A 882 -18.04 10.24 -17.61
CA GLN A 882 -18.79 9.93 -18.83
C GLN A 882 -18.16 8.69 -19.45
N ILE A 883 -18.58 7.52 -18.97
CA ILE A 883 -18.47 6.31 -19.79
C ILE A 883 -19.33 6.61 -21.02
N GLY A 884 -18.67 6.79 -22.17
CA GLY A 884 -19.37 7.06 -23.42
C GLY A 884 -20.40 5.98 -23.67
N GLU A 885 -21.66 6.40 -23.72
CA GLU A 885 -22.75 5.61 -24.28
C GLU A 885 -22.36 5.23 -25.70
N ASN A 886 -22.25 3.94 -25.97
CA ASN A 886 -22.49 3.43 -27.31
C ASN A 886 -23.22 2.10 -27.21
N ASN A 887 -24.53 2.23 -27.42
CA ASN A 887 -25.42 1.37 -28.20
C ASN A 887 -26.24 0.32 -27.45
N ASN A 888 -27.45 0.77 -27.08
CA ASN A 888 -28.73 0.05 -27.07
C ASN A 888 -29.31 -0.58 -25.79
N GLU A 889 -28.75 -0.40 -24.59
CA GLU A 889 -29.37 -1.02 -23.38
C GLU A 889 -29.95 -0.08 -22.31
N ASP A 890 -29.81 1.24 -22.44
CA ASP A 890 -30.43 2.18 -21.48
C ASP A 890 -31.94 2.37 -21.66
N PHE A 891 -32.56 1.72 -22.64
CA PHE A 891 -34.03 1.68 -22.75
C PHE A 891 -34.67 0.62 -21.82
N LEU A 892 -33.89 -0.33 -21.30
CA LEU A 892 -34.35 -1.37 -20.38
C LEU A 892 -34.13 -1.01 -18.90
N ALA A 893 -33.02 -0.35 -18.57
CA ALA A 893 -32.77 0.14 -17.21
C ALA A 893 -33.76 1.25 -16.79
N ALA A 894 -34.21 2.09 -17.73
CA ALA A 894 -35.27 3.08 -17.49
C ALA A 894 -36.68 2.48 -17.38
N SER A 895 -36.90 1.24 -17.84
CA SER A 895 -38.15 0.51 -17.70
C SER A 895 -38.24 -0.28 -16.38
N LEU A 896 -37.11 -0.71 -15.80
CA LEU A 896 -37.07 -1.41 -14.50
C LEU A 896 -37.28 -0.48 -13.29
N LEU A 897 -37.07 0.83 -13.45
CA LEU A 897 -37.43 1.85 -12.45
C LEU A 897 -38.94 2.14 -12.36
N LYS A 898 -39.78 1.52 -13.20
CA LYS A 898 -41.25 1.62 -13.13
C LYS A 898 -41.95 0.39 -12.59
N LEU A 899 -41.23 -0.68 -12.23
CA LEU A 899 -41.81 -1.86 -11.60
C LEU A 899 -41.24 -2.03 -10.20
N ASN A 900 -41.90 -1.38 -9.26
CA ASN A 900 -41.75 -1.60 -7.84
C ASN A 900 -42.30 -3.00 -7.53
N ILE A 901 -41.45 -4.01 -7.39
CA ILE A 901 -41.81 -5.32 -6.82
C ILE A 901 -40.96 -5.51 -5.57
N SER A 902 -41.41 -4.90 -4.49
CA SER A 902 -41.22 -5.46 -3.16
C SER A 902 -42.29 -6.53 -2.94
N SER A 903 -41.88 -7.66 -2.37
CA SER A 903 -42.64 -8.89 -2.06
C SER A 903 -42.86 -9.84 -3.23
N ASP A 904 -42.27 -11.03 -3.12
CA ASP A 904 -42.94 -12.26 -3.54
C ASP A 904 -42.71 -13.33 -2.46
N ASP A 905 -43.78 -13.60 -1.74
CA ASP A 905 -44.07 -14.91 -1.18
C ASP A 905 -44.34 -15.88 -2.32
N ALA A 906 -43.87 -17.12 -2.17
CA ALA A 906 -44.13 -18.20 -3.11
C ALA A 906 -45.61 -18.60 -3.12
N GLN A 907 -46.25 -18.64 -4.30
CA GLN A 907 -47.16 -19.73 -4.71
C GLN A 907 -47.63 -19.58 -6.18
N GLY A 908 -47.61 -20.70 -6.90
CA GLY A 908 -48.01 -20.79 -8.31
C GLY A 908 -49.51 -21.03 -8.55
N ALA A 909 -49.93 -20.59 -9.73
CA ALA A 909 -50.98 -21.10 -10.63
C ALA A 909 -52.27 -21.73 -10.06
N ALA A 910 -53.42 -21.06 -10.25
CA ALA A 910 -54.68 -21.62 -10.77
C ALA A 910 -55.67 -20.49 -11.12
N GLY A 911 -56.42 -20.61 -12.22
CA GLY A 911 -57.25 -19.53 -12.79
C GLY A 911 -58.73 -19.48 -12.36
N GLY A 912 -59.46 -18.54 -12.99
CA GLY A 912 -60.93 -18.44 -12.96
C GLY A 912 -61.49 -17.12 -12.38
N PRO A 913 -62.35 -16.37 -13.11
CA PRO A 913 -62.83 -15.02 -12.72
C PRO A 913 -64.24 -15.03 -12.07
N THR A 914 -64.59 -13.96 -11.34
CA THR A 914 -65.79 -13.08 -11.46
C THR A 914 -66.21 -12.39 -10.14
N ASP A 915 -66.53 -11.10 -10.28
CA ASP A 915 -67.57 -10.27 -9.62
C ASP A 915 -67.60 -9.97 -8.09
N GLY A 916 -67.86 -8.68 -7.79
CA GLY A 916 -68.94 -8.30 -6.87
C GLY A 916 -68.61 -7.46 -5.63
N ASP A 917 -68.89 -6.15 -5.74
CA ASP A 917 -69.58 -5.27 -4.77
C ASP A 917 -69.05 -4.96 -3.33
N GLN A 918 -68.86 -3.64 -3.14
CA GLN A 918 -69.45 -2.73 -2.13
C GLN A 918 -69.20 -2.84 -0.60
N ALA A 919 -68.82 -1.66 -0.07
CA ALA A 919 -69.37 -0.95 1.10
C ALA A 919 -68.62 -0.95 2.47
N ASP A 920 -68.14 0.27 2.79
CA ASP A 920 -67.93 0.96 4.09
C ASP A 920 -69.22 0.94 4.98
N PRO A 921 -69.33 1.41 6.27
CA PRO A 921 -68.44 2.36 6.97
C PRO A 921 -68.24 2.29 8.52
N GLY A 922 -67.18 2.97 8.98
CA GLY A 922 -67.28 4.04 9.99
C GLY A 922 -66.95 3.77 11.47
N GLN A 923 -65.95 4.50 12.02
CA GLN A 923 -66.07 5.39 13.20
C GLN A 923 -64.83 6.30 13.42
N GLU A 924 -65.05 7.50 14.00
CA GLU A 924 -64.27 8.75 13.87
C GLU A 924 -63.31 9.13 15.03
N ARG A 925 -62.16 9.76 14.67
CA ARG A 925 -61.48 11.03 15.17
C ARG A 925 -61.05 11.22 16.67
N PRO A 926 -60.22 12.24 17.08
CA PRO A 926 -59.36 13.23 16.38
C PRO A 926 -57.93 13.55 16.97
N SER A 927 -57.10 14.23 16.15
CA SER A 927 -56.12 15.37 16.35
C SER A 927 -54.99 15.45 17.41
N ASP A 928 -53.81 15.84 16.88
CA ASP A 928 -52.79 16.81 17.36
C ASP A 928 -52.08 16.70 18.73
N SER A 929 -50.74 16.57 18.71
CA SER A 929 -49.76 17.59 19.19
C SER A 929 -48.35 17.02 19.48
N LYS A 930 -47.30 17.75 19.06
CA LYS A 930 -45.87 17.48 19.34
C LYS A 930 -45.36 18.31 20.53
N PRO A 931 -44.47 17.81 21.40
CA PRO A 931 -43.84 18.61 22.46
C PRO A 931 -42.49 19.23 22.06
N LYS A 932 -42.19 20.39 22.67
CA LYS A 932 -40.98 21.22 22.57
C LYS A 932 -39.97 20.87 23.68
N VAL A 933 -38.66 21.04 23.44
CA VAL A 933 -37.63 21.18 24.50
C VAL A 933 -36.69 22.34 24.17
N LYS A 934 -36.43 23.19 25.19
CA LYS A 934 -35.60 24.41 25.19
C LYS A 934 -34.16 24.10 25.60
N VAL A 935 -33.18 24.86 25.09
CA VAL A 935 -31.81 24.92 25.61
C VAL A 935 -31.40 26.37 25.85
N LYS A 936 -30.80 26.65 27.02
CA LYS A 936 -30.22 27.94 27.46
C LYS A 936 -28.70 27.99 27.17
N PRO A 937 -28.09 29.17 26.96
CA PRO A 937 -26.65 29.31 26.69
C PRO A 937 -25.83 29.59 27.98
N PRO A 938 -24.52 29.30 28.01
CA PRO A 938 -23.62 29.81 29.05
C PRO A 938 -22.68 30.93 28.56
N ASN A 939 -22.25 31.73 29.53
CA ASN A 939 -21.49 32.98 29.46
C ASN A 939 -19.98 32.80 29.23
N HIS A 940 -19.37 33.88 28.74
CA HIS A 940 -17.94 34.10 28.50
C HIS A 940 -17.08 34.25 29.76
N SER A 941 -15.85 33.71 29.73
CA SER A 941 -14.65 34.36 30.30
C SER A 941 -13.33 33.83 29.70
N THR A 942 -12.66 34.69 28.94
CA THR A 942 -11.21 34.89 28.70
C THR A 942 -10.18 33.74 28.93
N ALA A 943 -9.54 33.30 27.83
CA ALA A 943 -8.15 32.79 27.77
C ALA A 943 -7.52 33.09 26.38
N ALA A 944 -6.19 33.26 26.36
CA ALA A 944 -5.34 33.83 25.30
C ALA A 944 -5.10 32.88 24.09
N PRO A 945 -4.51 33.35 22.96
CA PRO A 945 -4.82 32.85 21.62
C PRO A 945 -4.03 31.60 21.20
N GLU A 946 -4.77 30.55 20.80
CA GLU A 946 -4.29 29.54 19.87
C GLU A 946 -4.25 30.14 18.45
N GLU A 947 -3.15 29.92 17.74
CA GLU A 947 -2.99 30.35 16.35
C GLU A 947 -3.98 29.58 15.45
N MET A 948 -5.07 30.25 15.09
CA MET A 948 -6.01 29.76 14.09
C MET A 948 -5.40 29.87 12.69
N PHE A 949 -5.39 28.75 11.97
CA PHE A 949 -5.04 28.68 10.55
C PHE A 949 -6.11 29.40 9.71
N ALA A 950 -5.92 30.70 9.47
CA ALA A 950 -6.69 31.45 8.48
C ALA A 950 -5.93 31.49 7.15
N ILE A 951 -6.57 31.12 6.05
CA ILE A 951 -6.07 31.47 4.71
C ILE A 951 -6.11 33.00 4.65
N PRO A 952 -4.97 33.70 4.53
CA PRO A 952 -4.99 35.16 4.46
C PRO A 952 -5.70 35.59 3.17
N PRO A 953 -6.75 36.42 3.25
CA PRO A 953 -7.45 36.88 2.06
C PRO A 953 -6.51 37.72 1.19
N SER A 954 -6.60 37.56 -0.13
CA SER A 954 -5.84 38.36 -1.08
C SER A 954 -6.32 39.81 -1.05
N LYS A 955 -5.36 40.75 -1.13
CA LYS A 955 -5.65 42.18 -1.26
C LYS A 955 -5.89 42.62 -2.71
N THR A 956 -5.46 41.79 -3.67
CA THR A 956 -5.50 42.08 -5.11
C THR A 956 -6.30 41.02 -5.86
N CYS A 957 -7.11 41.47 -6.82
CA CYS A 957 -7.83 40.62 -7.76
C CYS A 957 -8.20 41.46 -8.99
N PRO A 958 -7.91 41.01 -10.22
CA PRO A 958 -8.20 41.77 -11.45
C PRO A 958 -9.71 42.05 -11.63
N HIS A 959 -10.58 41.28 -10.97
CA HIS A 959 -12.02 41.48 -11.00
C HIS A 959 -12.52 42.58 -10.06
N MET A 960 -11.67 43.15 -9.20
CA MET A 960 -12.06 44.28 -8.32
C MET A 960 -12.53 45.51 -9.11
N ARG A 961 -12.08 45.68 -10.36
CA ARG A 961 -12.55 46.72 -11.29
C ARG A 961 -14.03 46.58 -11.65
N MET A 962 -14.63 45.40 -11.50
CA MET A 962 -16.05 45.16 -11.77
C MET A 962 -16.96 45.70 -10.66
N LEU A 963 -16.41 46.00 -9.48
CA LEU A 963 -17.17 46.67 -8.42
C LEU A 963 -17.35 48.14 -8.73
N ARG A 964 -18.58 48.59 -8.62
CA ARG A 964 -18.98 50.00 -8.69
C ARG A 964 -19.42 50.43 -7.29
N PRO A 965 -18.51 50.99 -6.46
CA PRO A 965 -18.83 51.43 -5.09
C PRO A 965 -20.01 52.40 -5.02
N GLU A 966 -20.25 53.17 -6.08
CA GLU A 966 -21.40 54.06 -6.26
C GLU A 966 -22.75 53.33 -6.36
N LEU A 967 -22.75 52.02 -6.62
CA LEU A 967 -23.96 51.18 -6.71
C LEU A 967 -24.20 50.34 -5.43
N VAL A 968 -23.47 50.58 -4.34
CA VAL A 968 -23.71 49.87 -3.07
C VAL A 968 -25.15 50.14 -2.59
N PRO A 969 -25.93 49.10 -2.24
CA PRO A 969 -27.30 49.27 -1.75
C PRO A 969 -27.34 50.12 -0.47
N GLN A 970 -28.36 50.98 -0.33
CA GLN A 970 -28.57 51.77 0.89
C GLN A 970 -28.73 50.87 2.14
N SER A 971 -29.28 49.66 1.97
CA SER A 971 -29.39 48.62 2.98
C SER A 971 -29.14 47.23 2.37
N ILE A 972 -28.54 46.33 3.14
CA ILE A 972 -28.32 44.91 2.77
C ILE A 972 -29.03 44.05 3.81
N ASN A 973 -30.01 43.26 3.41
CA ASN A 973 -30.67 42.30 4.30
C ASN A 973 -29.84 41.02 4.40
N THR A 974 -29.07 40.86 5.47
CA THR A 974 -28.21 39.69 5.71
C THR A 974 -28.97 38.41 6.04
N ARG A 975 -30.28 38.49 6.24
CA ARG A 975 -31.18 37.36 6.53
C ARG A 975 -32.05 36.96 5.34
N ALA A 976 -31.85 37.59 4.18
CA ALA A 976 -32.64 37.31 2.99
C ALA A 976 -32.46 35.83 2.55
N PRO A 977 -33.55 35.14 2.19
CA PRO A 977 -33.48 33.79 1.66
C PRO A 977 -32.90 33.78 0.24
N CYS A 978 -32.46 32.62 -0.23
CA CYS A 978 -32.08 32.39 -1.61
C CYS A 978 -33.27 32.70 -2.54
N GLY A 979 -33.02 33.44 -3.62
CA GLY A 979 -34.04 33.83 -4.60
C GLY A 979 -34.68 32.68 -5.37
N GLU A 980 -34.05 31.49 -5.37
CA GLU A 980 -34.54 30.30 -6.07
C GLU A 980 -35.13 29.26 -5.10
N CYS A 981 -34.34 28.74 -4.16
CA CYS A 981 -34.77 27.64 -3.29
C CYS A 981 -35.22 28.05 -1.88
N ILE A 982 -35.39 29.35 -1.62
CA ILE A 982 -35.82 29.94 -0.33
C ILE A 982 -34.97 29.57 0.90
N SER A 983 -33.87 28.82 0.73
CA SER A 983 -32.94 28.46 1.80
C SER A 983 -32.37 29.71 2.48
N ARG A 984 -32.16 29.62 3.79
CA ARG A 984 -31.49 30.66 4.60
C ARG A 984 -30.08 30.26 5.03
N SER A 985 -29.62 29.08 4.63
CA SER A 985 -28.31 28.54 4.98
C SER A 985 -27.28 28.91 3.92
N GLU A 986 -26.12 29.39 4.37
CA GLU A 986 -24.98 29.79 3.52
C GLU A 986 -25.35 30.67 2.31
N ASN A 987 -26.15 31.71 2.52
CA ASN A 987 -26.50 32.64 1.45
C ASN A 987 -25.40 33.65 1.18
N TRP A 988 -25.26 33.98 -0.11
CA TRP A 988 -24.32 34.95 -0.63
C TRP A 988 -25.09 36.02 -1.39
N MET A 989 -24.53 37.21 -1.45
CA MET A 989 -25.01 38.32 -2.27
C MET A 989 -24.00 38.61 -3.38
N CYS A 990 -24.48 38.68 -4.62
CA CYS A 990 -23.69 39.13 -5.75
C CYS A 990 -23.35 40.62 -5.58
N LEU A 991 -22.07 40.98 -5.68
CA LEU A 991 -21.65 42.37 -5.50
C LEU A 991 -21.89 43.23 -6.75
N SER A 992 -22.20 42.62 -7.88
CA SER A 992 -22.51 43.32 -9.14
C SER A 992 -23.99 43.68 -9.29
N CYS A 993 -24.91 42.80 -8.92
CA CYS A 993 -26.35 43.01 -9.11
C CYS A 993 -27.22 42.77 -7.87
N HIS A 994 -26.61 42.44 -6.74
CA HIS A 994 -27.29 42.22 -5.45
C HIS A 994 -28.25 41.03 -5.39
N TYR A 995 -28.22 40.14 -6.39
CA TYR A 995 -28.91 38.85 -6.33
C TYR A 995 -28.43 38.03 -5.11
N ILE A 996 -29.35 37.29 -4.48
CA ILE A 996 -29.05 36.46 -3.31
C ILE A 996 -29.29 35.00 -3.64
N GLY A 997 -28.22 34.21 -3.55
CA GLY A 997 -28.19 32.79 -3.89
C GLY A 997 -27.54 31.97 -2.78
N CYS A 998 -27.97 30.72 -2.62
CA CYS A 998 -27.33 29.81 -1.68
C CYS A 998 -25.97 29.33 -2.23
N GLY A 999 -25.04 29.02 -1.31
CA GLY A 999 -23.68 28.64 -1.61
C GLY A 999 -23.55 27.30 -2.35
N ARG A 1000 -22.32 27.00 -2.77
CA ARG A 1000 -21.96 25.81 -3.55
C ARG A 1000 -22.30 24.47 -2.89
N TYR A 1001 -22.36 24.43 -1.56
CA TYR A 1001 -22.66 23.24 -0.76
C TYR A 1001 -24.14 23.13 -0.37
N VAL A 1002 -24.97 24.08 -0.78
CA VAL A 1002 -26.42 24.06 -0.51
C VAL A 1002 -27.18 23.72 -1.79
N GLY A 1003 -27.24 24.65 -2.75
CA GLY A 1003 -27.94 24.47 -4.02
C GLY A 1003 -27.24 25.09 -5.22
N ARG A 1004 -26.04 25.65 -5.01
CA ARG A 1004 -25.20 26.26 -6.06
C ARG A 1004 -25.83 27.44 -6.81
N HIS A 1005 -26.95 27.99 -6.35
CA HIS A 1005 -27.64 29.10 -7.04
C HIS A 1005 -26.78 30.36 -7.17
N MET A 1006 -25.93 30.66 -6.17
CA MET A 1006 -24.98 31.77 -6.35
C MET A 1006 -23.92 31.46 -7.41
N GLN A 1007 -23.41 30.22 -7.45
CA GLN A 1007 -22.41 29.82 -8.44
C GLN A 1007 -22.99 29.87 -9.86
N ARG A 1008 -24.19 29.31 -10.07
CA ARG A 1008 -24.89 29.36 -11.36
C ARG A 1008 -25.17 30.80 -11.80
N HIS A 1009 -25.54 31.67 -10.86
CA HIS A 1009 -25.72 33.09 -11.13
C HIS A 1009 -24.43 33.76 -11.61
N CYS A 1010 -23.30 33.47 -10.94
CA CYS A 1010 -21.98 34.00 -11.31
C CYS A 1010 -21.53 33.51 -12.69
N GLU A 1011 -21.77 32.24 -13.01
CA GLU A 1011 -21.47 31.64 -14.32
C GLU A 1011 -22.35 32.22 -15.44
N ALA A 1012 -23.65 32.40 -15.18
CA ALA A 1012 -24.60 32.87 -16.19
C ALA A 1012 -24.49 34.36 -16.53
N LEU A 1013 -24.11 35.21 -15.57
CA LEU A 1013 -24.03 36.67 -15.75
C LEU A 1013 -22.60 37.22 -15.71
N GLU A 1014 -21.60 36.33 -15.64
CA GLU A 1014 -20.19 36.69 -15.46
C GLU A 1014 -19.93 37.59 -14.23
N HIS A 1015 -20.81 37.51 -13.22
CA HIS A 1015 -20.67 38.25 -11.98
C HIS A 1015 -19.72 37.54 -11.03
N THR A 1016 -18.45 37.91 -11.07
CA THR A 1016 -17.38 37.11 -10.44
C THR A 1016 -17.24 37.27 -8.92
N LEU A 1017 -17.74 38.38 -8.36
CA LEU A 1017 -17.52 38.77 -6.96
C LEU A 1017 -18.78 38.63 -6.10
N VAL A 1018 -18.67 37.87 -5.01
CA VAL A 1018 -19.79 37.59 -4.11
C VAL A 1018 -19.39 37.76 -2.64
N MET A 1019 -20.34 38.18 -1.81
CA MET A 1019 -20.14 38.32 -0.36
C MET A 1019 -21.06 37.37 0.40
N ARG A 1020 -20.51 36.58 1.33
CA ARG A 1020 -21.28 35.71 2.20
C ARG A 1020 -22.01 36.54 3.26
N LEU A 1021 -23.30 36.33 3.44
CA LEU A 1021 -24.10 37.09 4.40
C LEU A 1021 -23.86 36.64 5.87
N GLN A 1022 -23.20 35.50 6.09
CA GLN A 1022 -22.93 34.97 7.42
C GLN A 1022 -21.73 35.64 8.11
N ASP A 1023 -20.64 35.88 7.40
CA ASP A 1023 -19.39 36.39 7.97
C ASP A 1023 -18.82 37.57 7.17
N HIS A 1024 -19.51 38.00 6.11
CA HIS A 1024 -19.08 39.05 5.18
C HIS A 1024 -17.77 38.73 4.44
N ALA A 1025 -17.39 37.45 4.39
CA ALA A 1025 -16.27 37.00 3.57
C ALA A 1025 -16.62 37.20 2.10
N VAL A 1026 -15.70 37.79 1.34
CA VAL A 1026 -15.87 38.05 -0.10
C VAL A 1026 -15.06 37.03 -0.88
N TRP A 1027 -15.67 36.41 -1.89
CA TRP A 1027 -15.07 35.39 -2.72
C TRP A 1027 -15.11 35.81 -4.18
N CYS A 1028 -14.03 35.54 -4.92
CA CYS A 1028 -14.02 35.62 -6.37
C CYS A 1028 -14.12 34.22 -6.97
N TYR A 1029 -15.20 33.94 -7.70
CA TYR A 1029 -15.38 32.63 -8.33
C TYR A 1029 -14.35 32.31 -9.41
N VAL A 1030 -13.86 33.33 -10.13
CA VAL A 1030 -12.86 33.14 -11.19
C VAL A 1030 -11.45 32.96 -10.62
N CYS A 1031 -11.06 33.77 -9.63
CA CYS A 1031 -9.71 33.67 -9.04
C CYS A 1031 -9.59 32.60 -7.95
N GLY A 1032 -10.69 32.07 -7.44
CA GLY A 1032 -10.66 31.02 -6.40
C GLY A 1032 -10.08 31.47 -5.06
N VAL A 1033 -10.19 32.76 -4.72
CA VAL A 1033 -9.60 33.35 -3.49
C VAL A 1033 -10.61 34.16 -2.69
N TYR A 1034 -10.43 34.20 -1.37
CA TYR A 1034 -11.08 35.20 -0.51
C TYR A 1034 -10.39 36.54 -0.64
N LEU A 1035 -11.18 37.63 -0.58
CA LEU A 1035 -10.70 38.98 -0.82
C LEU A 1035 -10.88 39.90 0.40
N ASP A 1036 -9.86 40.71 0.64
CA ASP A 1036 -9.89 41.81 1.61
C ASP A 1036 -9.25 43.07 1.01
N ASN A 1037 -10.09 43.97 0.52
CA ASN A 1037 -9.69 45.16 -0.21
C ASN A 1037 -10.54 46.36 0.26
N PRO A 1038 -9.96 47.58 0.33
CA PRO A 1038 -10.68 48.78 0.73
C PRO A 1038 -12.01 48.99 0.00
N ARG A 1039 -12.11 48.71 -1.31
CA ARG A 1039 -13.35 48.89 -2.11
C ARG A 1039 -14.53 48.05 -1.61
N LEU A 1040 -14.28 47.02 -0.79
CA LEU A 1040 -15.31 46.17 -0.20
C LEU A 1040 -15.87 46.75 1.10
N PHE A 1041 -15.26 47.80 1.65
CA PHE A 1041 -15.61 48.33 2.97
C PHE A 1041 -17.09 48.71 3.08
N GLU A 1042 -17.62 49.45 2.12
CA GLU A 1042 -19.02 49.89 2.15
C GLU A 1042 -19.99 48.70 2.14
N TYR A 1043 -19.78 47.70 1.29
CA TYR A 1043 -20.59 46.47 1.26
C TYR A 1043 -20.52 45.72 2.60
N LYS A 1044 -19.31 45.50 3.13
CA LYS A 1044 -19.11 44.80 4.41
C LYS A 1044 -19.72 45.60 5.57
N ASN A 1045 -19.59 46.92 5.57
CA ASN A 1045 -20.10 47.80 6.62
C ASN A 1045 -21.62 47.85 6.63
N ARG A 1046 -22.28 47.94 5.48
CA ARG A 1046 -23.74 47.90 5.34
C ARG A 1046 -24.32 46.56 5.82
N ALA A 1047 -23.70 45.45 5.41
CA ALA A 1047 -24.10 44.12 5.88
C ALA A 1047 -23.86 43.95 7.39
N HIS A 1048 -22.73 44.45 7.91
CA HIS A 1048 -22.44 44.43 9.34
C HIS A 1048 -23.44 45.26 10.15
N GLN A 1049 -23.86 46.41 9.64
CA GLN A 1049 -24.83 47.28 10.29
C GLN A 1049 -26.23 46.64 10.33
N ASP A 1050 -26.67 45.98 9.27
CA ASP A 1050 -27.91 45.19 9.27
C ASP A 1050 -27.83 44.01 10.27
N LYS A 1051 -26.71 43.28 10.24
CA LYS A 1051 -26.56 42.07 11.05
C LYS A 1051 -26.40 42.31 12.55
N TYR A 1052 -25.64 43.35 12.91
CA TYR A 1052 -25.21 43.60 14.28
C TYR A 1052 -25.69 44.95 14.85
N GLY A 1053 -26.42 45.75 14.08
CA GLY A 1053 -26.99 47.04 14.52
C GLY A 1053 -25.96 48.16 14.73
N ARG A 1054 -24.72 47.98 14.28
CA ARG A 1054 -23.60 48.92 14.45
C ARG A 1054 -22.64 48.87 13.26
N PRO A 1055 -21.87 49.93 12.96
CA PRO A 1055 -20.86 49.89 11.90
C PRO A 1055 -19.67 49.00 12.27
N LEU A 1056 -18.88 48.59 11.28
CA LEU A 1056 -17.62 47.84 11.48
C LEU A 1056 -16.66 48.65 12.36
N ALA A 1057 -16.05 47.98 13.35
CA ALA A 1057 -15.18 48.61 14.35
C ALA A 1057 -13.83 49.10 13.80
N TRP A 1058 -13.45 48.70 12.59
CA TRP A 1058 -12.19 49.04 11.95
C TRP A 1058 -12.45 49.63 10.56
N ARG A 1059 -11.57 50.53 10.10
CA ARG A 1059 -11.58 51.12 8.75
C ARG A 1059 -10.24 50.86 8.09
N TYR A 1060 -10.21 50.76 6.76
CA TYR A 1060 -8.94 50.71 6.04
C TYR A 1060 -8.22 52.07 6.12
N PRO A 1061 -6.88 52.11 6.24
CA PRO A 1061 -6.14 53.35 6.14
C PRO A 1061 -6.27 53.95 4.73
N CYS A 1062 -6.75 55.18 4.61
CA CYS A 1062 -6.77 55.94 3.34
C CYS A 1062 -5.83 57.15 3.44
N ALA A 1063 -4.94 57.33 2.47
CA ALA A 1063 -3.89 58.34 2.52
C ALA A 1063 -4.34 59.77 2.13
N LYS A 1064 -5.61 60.01 1.75
CA LYS A 1064 -6.06 61.35 1.31
C LYS A 1064 -7.48 61.70 1.81
N ARG A 1065 -7.53 62.64 2.75
CA ARG A 1065 -8.66 63.50 3.22
C ARG A 1065 -9.84 62.85 3.98
N ALA A 1066 -10.50 63.72 4.77
CA ALA A 1066 -11.35 63.40 5.93
C ALA A 1066 -12.83 63.06 5.61
N ASP A 1067 -13.22 62.99 4.33
CA ASP A 1067 -14.59 62.79 3.87
C ASP A 1067 -14.82 61.48 3.08
N GLY A 1068 -13.81 60.62 2.96
CA GLY A 1068 -14.02 59.18 2.70
C GLY A 1068 -14.50 58.79 1.30
N CYS A 1069 -13.72 59.09 0.26
CA CYS A 1069 -13.88 58.47 -1.07
C CYS A 1069 -12.56 57.84 -1.58
N TYR A 1070 -12.67 56.75 -2.35
CA TYR A 1070 -11.54 55.92 -2.83
C TYR A 1070 -10.70 56.64 -3.90
N PRO A 1071 -9.35 56.52 -3.92
CA PRO A 1071 -8.59 56.85 -5.12
C PRO A 1071 -8.79 55.76 -6.20
N LEU A 1072 -9.01 56.22 -7.42
CA LEU A 1072 -8.98 55.43 -8.66
C LEU A 1072 -7.54 54.99 -8.98
N ASP A 1073 -7.44 53.91 -9.77
CA ASP A 1073 -6.27 53.09 -10.12
C ASP A 1073 -4.90 53.80 -10.26
N PRO A 1074 -3.79 53.15 -9.84
CA PRO A 1074 -2.45 53.56 -10.21
C PRO A 1074 -1.94 52.88 -11.50
N GLU A 1075 -2.81 52.51 -12.44
CA GLU A 1075 -2.40 52.02 -13.77
C GLU A 1075 -3.24 52.68 -14.89
N SER A 1076 -3.04 53.99 -15.05
CA SER A 1076 -3.20 54.67 -16.34
C SER A 1076 -2.15 55.77 -16.43
N ASP A 1077 -1.47 55.83 -17.58
CA ASP A 1077 -0.34 56.70 -17.99
C ASP A 1077 1.03 56.09 -17.64
N SER A 1078 1.97 55.84 -18.55
CA SER A 1078 2.12 56.01 -20.01
C SER A 1078 3.55 55.56 -20.34
N GLU A 1079 3.79 54.81 -21.42
CA GLU A 1079 5.01 54.88 -22.27
C GLU A 1079 4.94 53.83 -23.40
N GLU A 1080 4.18 54.14 -24.44
CA GLU A 1080 4.49 53.78 -25.83
C GLU A 1080 4.83 55.10 -26.53
N GLU A 1081 6.11 55.31 -26.90
CA GLU A 1081 6.51 55.75 -28.25
C GLU A 1081 8.03 55.89 -28.38
N ALA A 1082 8.53 55.29 -29.47
CA ALA A 1082 9.75 55.64 -30.22
C ALA A 1082 11.14 55.36 -29.60
N ASP A 1083 11.80 54.30 -30.10
CA ASP A 1083 13.01 54.51 -30.91
C ASP A 1083 13.35 53.28 -31.77
N HIS A 1084 12.82 53.30 -33.00
CA HIS A 1084 13.47 52.74 -34.17
C HIS A 1084 14.27 53.88 -34.83
N ILE A 1085 15.60 53.77 -34.89
CA ILE A 1085 16.45 53.95 -36.10
C ILE A 1085 17.96 53.95 -35.73
N ALA A 1086 18.67 53.02 -36.38
CA ALA A 1086 20.07 53.04 -36.84
C ALA A 1086 21.25 53.12 -35.83
N ASN A 1087 21.90 51.97 -35.64
CA ASN A 1087 23.29 51.65 -36.01
C ASN A 1087 23.52 50.18 -35.58
N GLY A 1088 23.89 49.20 -36.40
CA GLY A 1088 24.88 49.23 -37.47
C GLY A 1088 26.16 48.55 -36.97
N SER A 1089 26.28 47.22 -37.10
CA SER A 1089 27.57 46.57 -37.31
C SER A 1089 27.41 45.24 -38.05
N TYR A 1090 27.66 45.33 -39.36
CA TYR A 1090 28.09 44.20 -40.18
C TYR A 1090 29.57 43.90 -39.84
N LEU A 1091 29.89 42.61 -39.82
CA LEU A 1091 31.20 41.98 -40.13
C LEU A 1091 32.40 42.25 -39.22
N GLN A 1092 32.83 41.20 -38.50
CA GLN A 1092 34.07 40.43 -38.75
C GLN A 1092 34.14 39.30 -37.71
N GLU A 1093 33.99 38.06 -38.15
CA GLU A 1093 35.09 37.08 -38.32
C GLU A 1093 35.79 36.64 -37.03
N ALA A 1094 35.69 35.32 -36.78
CA ALA A 1094 36.61 34.46 -36.03
C ALA A 1094 36.77 34.71 -34.51
N GLN A 1095 36.09 33.91 -33.70
CA GLN A 1095 36.60 32.67 -33.07
C GLN A 1095 35.58 32.08 -32.10
#